data_AF-A0A1V5NTU7-F1
#
_entry.id   AF-A0A1V5NTU7-F1
#
_cell.length_a   1.000
_cell.length_b   1.000
_cell.length_c   1.000
_cell.angle_alpha   90.00
_cell.angle_beta   90.00
_cell.angle_gamma   90.00
#
_symmetry.space_group_name_H-M   'P 1'
#
loop_
_entity.id
_entity.type
_entity.pdbx_description
1 polymer ?
#
loop_
_entity_poly.entity_id
_entity_poly.type
_entity_poly.pdbx_seq_one_letter_code
_entity_poly.pdbx_strand_id
1 'polypeptide(L)'
;MIKRLPIIAAVFFLLTVFINPALAGTPYNETAAIEDALQNYNGYYKPFSQEVPGQDQGLHYITTTGLSNLTDANGNSYGFLTYGQPHGDQKDGHYTNMDFPADKNAGGADFTSQNWIPEPWENPNVIAVNPDLKEFNPKGLPSDGDPAYHTAILAGIMAYGGTNANNGYTISEASNPAFWNEIEKYVHILSPAAAYSFGIGRMWHYDSDGYPWYVTVPIMPNALLPELGNLKAVSIDLGVPPGQKAEPGAEYTATVVFENESAETMLGTPVAVLHGQFHATLYDENGQILPKKVVGGKEVHVADFDKKGAPGAKRTFTCKWRPFVQSEDGLTGIVNHNDIGRVHDEKTYDDNKVSAKVNVKLLVNLIALRMHPGLQGQAEPGAAYTATVDFKNDSENPLYGVPVGGFNREYRAVLKDASGNAVEYTDFAPGEIKSFYFTYHAPDSGATRISGVIDTPPLENRFAEISEDDNTISYNITVREAVQPVHSDPRLHLQAYSKAGEDVYGNWCSSVAREPYTARWTDDVKATLTINRPNPPRGTLDWWEISYADITYPKKNPDFQFGDPLPPVGTVTKSLNVPGRGLEGQKQAAVTFEEDWGMDGAQIYNGMRGELMAEYPKNYPISVNFKVTYQYTYTVCHCDEDGCTCWSVTETGSYTDTATASLLVNGTGVGSYAS
;
A
#
# COMPACT_ATOMS: atom_id res chain seq x y z
N MET A 1 -22.23 -2.91 43.15
CA MET A 1 -22.43 -1.63 42.43
C MET A 1 -21.96 -0.46 43.31
N ILE A 2 -20.74 -0.55 43.83
CA ILE A 2 -20.01 0.48 44.60
C ILE A 2 -18.54 0.19 44.29
N LYS A 3 -17.73 1.21 43.97
CA LYS A 3 -16.24 1.25 43.81
C LYS A 3 -15.76 1.76 42.44
N ARG A 4 -15.75 3.09 42.29
CA ARG A 4 -14.73 3.89 41.57
C ARG A 4 -14.54 5.23 42.30
N LEU A 5 -14.36 5.18 43.63
CA LEU A 5 -14.30 6.36 44.49
C LEU A 5 -12.95 7.10 44.59
N PRO A 6 -11.74 6.58 44.22
CA PRO A 6 -10.52 7.22 44.73
C PRO A 6 -10.13 8.53 44.02
N ILE A 7 -10.29 8.67 42.70
CA ILE A 7 -10.00 9.93 41.98
C ILE A 7 -11.06 11.00 42.32
N ILE A 8 -12.33 10.57 42.32
CA ILE A 8 -13.50 11.40 42.68
C ILE A 8 -13.37 11.94 44.10
N ALA A 9 -12.92 11.12 45.05
CA ALA A 9 -12.73 11.57 46.43
C ALA A 9 -11.59 12.59 46.55
N ALA A 10 -10.45 12.42 45.85
CA ALA A 10 -9.32 13.34 45.97
C ALA A 10 -9.65 14.76 45.45
N VAL A 11 -10.33 14.87 44.30
CA VAL A 11 -10.75 16.17 43.73
C VAL A 11 -11.91 16.80 44.53
N PHE A 12 -12.89 16.00 45.01
CA PHE A 12 -13.96 16.50 45.89
C PHE A 12 -13.46 16.92 47.27
N PHE A 13 -12.49 16.22 47.87
CA PHE A 13 -11.88 16.62 49.14
C PHE A 13 -11.12 17.95 48.96
N LEU A 14 -10.44 18.16 47.83
CA LEU A 14 -9.85 19.45 47.46
C LEU A 14 -10.92 20.56 47.47
N LEU A 15 -12.01 20.38 46.72
CA LEU A 15 -13.07 21.41 46.64
C LEU A 15 -13.70 21.72 48.00
N THR A 16 -13.95 20.73 48.87
CA THR A 16 -14.54 21.01 50.20
C THR A 16 -13.68 21.88 51.12
N VAL A 17 -12.37 21.96 50.90
CA VAL A 17 -11.47 22.86 51.65
C VAL A 17 -11.58 24.31 51.15
N PHE A 18 -12.03 24.52 49.90
CA PHE A 18 -12.11 25.85 49.25
C PHE A 18 -13.48 26.54 49.31
N ILE A 19 -14.52 25.91 49.89
CA ILE A 19 -15.90 26.49 49.95
C ILE A 19 -16.08 27.40 51.18
N ASN A 20 -15.02 27.74 51.93
CA ASN A 20 -15.16 28.73 53.01
C ASN A 20 -15.21 30.15 52.39
N PRO A 21 -16.33 30.88 52.48
CA PRO A 21 -16.40 32.22 51.93
C PRO A 21 -15.60 33.17 52.84
N ALA A 22 -14.87 34.10 52.22
CA ALA A 22 -14.43 35.38 52.81
C ALA A 22 -13.00 35.53 53.36
N LEU A 23 -11.99 34.95 52.71
CA LEU A 23 -10.69 35.62 52.59
C LEU A 23 -10.19 35.45 51.15
N ALA A 24 -10.16 36.54 50.38
CA ALA A 24 -9.44 36.53 49.11
C ALA A 24 -7.98 36.19 49.41
N GLY A 25 -7.47 35.10 48.82
CA GLY A 25 -6.08 34.71 48.97
C GLY A 25 -5.14 35.84 48.55
N THR A 26 -3.89 35.81 49.05
CA THR A 26 -2.90 36.79 48.63
C THR A 26 -2.52 36.48 47.19
N PRO A 27 -2.65 37.43 46.24
CA PRO A 27 -2.21 37.22 44.86
C PRO A 27 -0.79 36.67 44.83
N TYR A 28 -0.59 35.58 44.10
CA TYR A 28 0.75 35.05 43.88
C TYR A 28 1.63 36.09 43.19
N ASN A 29 2.94 35.98 43.38
CA ASN A 29 3.90 36.93 42.82
C ASN A 29 3.78 36.97 41.28
N GLU A 30 3.33 38.11 40.74
CA GLU A 30 3.13 38.34 39.31
C GLU A 30 4.39 38.06 38.49
N THR A 31 5.54 38.58 38.94
CA THR A 31 6.82 38.40 38.24
C THR A 31 7.18 36.92 38.15
N ALA A 32 7.04 36.17 39.24
CA ALA A 32 7.32 34.73 39.25
C ALA A 32 6.35 33.93 38.37
N ALA A 33 5.07 34.31 38.32
CA ALA A 33 4.09 33.66 37.45
C ALA A 33 4.39 33.90 35.95
N ILE A 34 4.77 35.13 35.59
CA ILE A 34 5.17 35.49 34.22
C ILE A 34 6.48 34.76 33.85
N GLU A 35 7.49 34.79 34.71
CA GLU A 35 8.77 34.12 34.47
C GLU A 35 8.61 32.61 34.29
N ASP A 36 7.80 31.96 35.13
CA ASP A 36 7.47 30.54 35.02
C ASP A 36 6.84 30.19 33.67
N ALA A 37 5.84 30.96 33.24
CA ALA A 37 5.18 30.75 31.96
C ALA A 37 6.11 30.98 30.76
N LEU A 38 6.93 32.04 30.80
CA LEU A 38 7.91 32.32 29.75
C LEU A 38 9.03 31.29 29.70
N GLN A 39 9.41 30.69 30.82
CA GLN A 39 10.46 29.67 30.87
C GLN A 39 9.96 28.31 30.41
N ASN A 40 8.80 27.89 30.92
CA ASN A 40 8.30 26.53 30.75
C ASN A 40 7.36 26.37 29.55
N TYR A 41 6.81 27.48 29.03
CA TYR A 41 5.83 27.46 27.94
C TYR A 41 6.12 28.54 26.89
N ASN A 42 7.40 28.77 26.57
CA ASN A 42 7.85 29.81 25.61
C ASN A 42 7.27 29.69 24.18
N GLY A 43 6.71 28.53 23.83
CA GLY A 43 5.96 28.32 22.59
C GLY A 43 4.61 29.03 22.60
N TYR A 44 3.97 29.11 23.77
CA TYR A 44 2.67 29.76 23.98
C TYR A 44 2.81 31.21 24.48
N TYR A 45 3.69 31.43 25.47
CA TYR A 45 3.88 32.74 26.08
C TYR A 45 5.16 33.40 25.58
N LYS A 46 5.01 34.63 25.11
CA LYS A 46 6.07 35.57 24.78
C LYS A 46 6.04 36.78 25.72
N PRO A 47 7.15 37.48 25.96
CA PRO A 47 7.13 38.70 26.75
C PRO A 47 6.31 39.82 26.10
N PHE A 48 6.11 39.76 24.77
CA PHE A 48 5.28 40.67 24.00
C PHE A 48 4.54 39.94 22.86
N SER A 49 3.36 40.42 22.48
CA SER A 49 2.61 39.93 21.31
C SER A 49 2.36 41.06 20.30
N GLN A 50 2.82 40.87 19.05
CA GLN A 50 2.63 41.84 17.97
C GLN A 50 1.19 41.84 17.41
N GLU A 51 0.40 40.84 17.79
CA GLU A 51 -1.00 40.68 17.39
C GLU A 51 -1.94 41.58 18.20
N VAL A 52 -1.45 42.14 19.32
CA VAL A 52 -2.22 43.05 20.16
C VAL A 52 -2.16 44.49 19.60
N PRO A 53 -3.29 45.08 19.20
CA PRO A 53 -3.34 46.46 18.73
C PRO A 53 -3.10 47.44 19.88
N GLY A 54 -2.17 48.38 19.73
CA GLY A 54 -1.96 49.47 20.71
C GLY A 54 -0.51 49.61 21.20
N GLN A 55 -0.33 50.39 22.27
CA GLN A 55 1.00 50.70 22.84
C GLN A 55 1.47 49.70 23.90
N ASP A 56 0.54 49.01 24.57
CA ASP A 56 0.87 47.96 25.54
C ASP A 56 0.68 46.59 24.90
N GLN A 57 1.80 45.96 24.55
CA GLN A 57 1.87 44.61 23.97
C GLN A 57 2.42 43.59 24.98
N GLY A 58 2.61 43.99 26.24
CA GLY A 58 3.23 43.17 27.28
C GLY A 58 2.31 42.05 27.78
N LEU A 59 2.92 41.03 28.38
CA LEU A 59 2.24 39.97 29.12
C LEU A 59 2.00 40.42 30.57
N HIS A 60 0.77 40.25 31.07
CA HIS A 60 0.33 40.72 32.39
C HIS A 60 -0.38 39.63 33.17
N TYR A 61 -0.29 39.68 34.50
CA TYR A 61 -0.92 38.71 35.40
C TYR A 61 -2.17 39.29 36.09
N ILE A 62 -3.35 38.77 35.75
CA ILE A 62 -4.63 39.29 36.24
C ILE A 62 -5.26 38.37 37.30
N THR A 63 -5.56 38.93 38.47
CA THR A 63 -6.09 38.19 39.64
C THR A 63 -7.49 38.62 40.06
N THR A 64 -8.18 39.42 39.25
CA THR A 64 -9.52 39.95 39.53
C THR A 64 -10.67 39.05 39.06
N THR A 65 -10.41 37.76 38.82
CA THR A 65 -11.39 36.83 38.24
C THR A 65 -12.15 36.04 39.29
N GLY A 66 -13.30 35.46 38.93
CA GLY A 66 -14.08 34.60 39.84
C GLY A 66 -13.30 33.39 40.38
N LEU A 67 -12.31 32.90 39.63
CA LEU A 67 -11.46 31.74 39.96
C LEU A 67 -10.27 32.10 40.84
N SER A 68 -9.89 33.37 40.90
CA SER A 68 -8.78 33.86 41.75
C SER A 68 -9.10 33.82 43.25
N ASN A 69 -10.26 33.28 43.65
CA ASN A 69 -10.55 32.94 45.04
C ASN A 69 -10.00 31.56 45.46
N LEU A 70 -9.56 30.73 44.51
CA LEU A 70 -8.94 29.45 44.80
C LEU A 70 -7.50 29.67 45.27
N THR A 71 -7.14 29.04 46.38
CA THR A 71 -5.82 29.21 46.98
C THR A 71 -5.04 27.91 47.09
N ASP A 72 -3.71 27.98 47.08
CA ASP A 72 -2.90 26.83 47.52
C ASP A 72 -3.00 26.62 49.04
N ALA A 73 -2.28 25.63 49.57
CA ALA A 73 -2.17 25.37 51.01
C ALA A 73 -1.52 26.53 51.80
N ASN A 74 -0.87 27.48 51.12
CA ASN A 74 -0.23 28.65 51.71
C ASN A 74 -1.13 29.90 51.66
N GLY A 75 -2.34 29.80 51.09
CA GLY A 75 -3.27 30.91 50.94
C GLY A 75 -2.97 31.83 49.75
N ASN A 76 -2.12 31.42 48.81
CA ASN A 76 -1.84 32.18 47.59
C ASN A 76 -2.95 31.97 46.56
N SER A 77 -3.47 33.05 45.99
CA SER A 77 -4.41 32.99 44.87
C SER A 77 -3.70 33.09 43.52
N TYR A 78 -4.30 32.49 42.49
CA TYR A 78 -3.73 32.46 41.16
C TYR A 78 -4.58 33.22 40.13
N GLY A 79 -3.90 33.85 39.18
CA GLY A 79 -4.45 34.67 38.10
C GLY A 79 -4.28 34.05 36.72
N PHE A 80 -4.76 34.77 35.70
CA PHE A 80 -4.57 34.45 34.29
C PHE A 80 -3.46 35.31 33.69
N LEU A 81 -2.82 34.81 32.64
CA LEU A 81 -1.87 35.59 31.85
C LEU A 81 -2.55 36.13 30.60
N THR A 82 -2.49 37.44 30.39
CA THR A 82 -3.14 38.13 29.25
C THR A 82 -2.23 39.18 28.64
N TYR A 83 -2.40 39.48 27.35
CA TYR A 83 -1.64 40.55 26.70
C TYR A 83 -2.41 41.87 26.62
N GLY A 84 -1.68 42.97 26.78
CA GLY A 84 -2.15 44.34 26.54
C GLY A 84 -3.19 44.90 27.52
N GLN A 85 -3.61 46.15 27.26
CA GLN A 85 -4.59 46.91 28.05
C GLN A 85 -5.74 47.43 27.17
N PRO A 86 -6.99 47.40 27.67
CA PRO A 86 -7.43 46.76 28.92
C PRO A 86 -7.32 45.23 28.79
N HIS A 87 -6.84 44.54 29.82
CA HIS A 87 -6.59 43.09 29.80
C HIS A 87 -7.82 42.27 29.34
N GLY A 88 -7.88 41.93 28.05
CA GLY A 88 -9.01 41.28 27.38
C GLY A 88 -9.37 41.97 26.05
N ASP A 89 -9.63 41.18 25.00
CA ASP A 89 -9.79 41.72 23.65
C ASP A 89 -11.13 42.44 23.38
N GLN A 90 -11.01 43.57 22.67
CA GLN A 90 -12.08 44.19 21.89
C GLN A 90 -12.29 43.40 20.60
N LYS A 91 -13.29 42.52 20.59
CA LYS A 91 -14.03 42.07 19.40
C LYS A 91 -13.29 41.25 18.31
N ASP A 92 -11.96 41.16 18.29
CA ASP A 92 -11.20 40.53 17.19
C ASP A 92 -10.35 39.29 17.58
N GLY A 93 -10.55 38.71 18.77
CA GLY A 93 -10.38 37.28 19.01
C GLY A 93 -9.04 36.74 19.53
N HIS A 94 -8.06 37.55 19.92
CA HIS A 94 -6.70 37.00 20.11
C HIS A 94 -6.29 36.65 21.55
N TYR A 95 -6.82 37.28 22.61
CA TYR A 95 -6.49 36.88 23.99
C TYR A 95 -7.66 37.14 24.96
N THR A 96 -8.36 36.07 25.37
CA THR A 96 -9.54 36.13 26.25
C THR A 96 -9.18 35.88 27.71
N ASN A 97 -9.96 36.39 28.66
CA ASN A 97 -9.96 35.92 30.05
C ASN A 97 -11.24 35.12 30.35
N MET A 98 -11.28 34.38 31.46
CA MET A 98 -12.44 33.57 31.84
C MET A 98 -13.72 34.37 32.15
N ASP A 99 -13.60 35.69 32.32
CA ASP A 99 -14.73 36.58 32.57
C ASP A 99 -15.42 37.02 31.26
N PHE A 100 -14.92 36.60 30.10
CA PHE A 100 -15.63 36.77 28.83
C PHE A 100 -16.66 35.65 28.64
N PRO A 101 -17.95 35.96 28.49
CA PRO A 101 -18.99 34.96 28.38
C PRO A 101 -18.83 34.14 27.10
N ALA A 102 -19.24 32.87 27.15
CA ALA A 102 -19.45 32.06 25.95
C ALA A 102 -20.43 32.77 25.00
N ASP A 103 -20.55 32.26 23.77
CA ASP A 103 -21.49 32.80 22.79
C ASP A 103 -22.94 32.90 23.32
N LYS A 104 -23.32 32.07 24.31
CA LYS A 104 -24.60 32.17 25.07
C LYS A 104 -24.57 31.48 26.41
N ASN A 105 -25.41 31.99 27.32
CA ASN A 105 -25.67 31.41 28.64
C ASN A 105 -26.43 30.08 28.52
N ALA A 106 -26.01 29.07 29.26
CA ALA A 106 -26.55 27.71 29.20
C ALA A 106 -27.89 27.52 29.93
N GLY A 107 -28.38 28.52 30.68
CA GLY A 107 -29.72 28.50 31.27
C GLY A 107 -29.98 27.38 32.28
N GLY A 108 -28.93 26.85 32.93
CA GLY A 108 -28.99 25.73 33.86
C GLY A 108 -28.83 24.35 33.21
N ALA A 109 -28.43 24.27 31.94
CA ALA A 109 -28.20 22.99 31.27
C ALA A 109 -27.02 22.22 31.91
N ASP A 110 -27.10 20.89 31.88
CA ASP A 110 -25.97 20.04 32.30
C ASP A 110 -24.82 20.17 31.31
N PHE A 111 -23.61 20.40 31.82
CA PHE A 111 -22.43 20.59 31.00
C PHE A 111 -22.20 19.41 30.07
N THR A 112 -22.40 18.18 30.56
CA THR A 112 -22.17 16.97 29.76
C THR A 112 -23.28 16.63 28.77
N SER A 113 -24.42 17.33 28.87
CA SER A 113 -25.58 17.09 27.99
C SER A 113 -25.48 17.80 26.63
N GLN A 114 -24.47 18.66 26.46
CA GLN A 114 -24.26 19.34 25.19
C GLN A 114 -23.71 18.38 24.13
N ASN A 115 -23.96 18.69 22.87
CA ASN A 115 -23.42 17.96 21.73
C ASN A 115 -21.97 18.43 21.43
N TRP A 116 -21.06 18.13 22.36
CA TRP A 116 -19.66 18.54 22.28
C TRP A 116 -18.96 17.95 21.06
N ILE A 117 -18.14 18.77 20.42
CA ILE A 117 -17.34 18.43 19.24
C ILE A 117 -15.97 17.93 19.73
N PRO A 118 -15.63 16.64 19.51
CA PRO A 118 -14.29 16.15 19.77
C PRO A 118 -13.32 16.72 18.74
N GLU A 119 -12.07 16.94 19.15
CA GLU A 119 -10.96 17.45 18.33
C GLU A 119 -11.36 18.71 17.54
N PRO A 120 -11.85 19.77 18.21
CA PRO A 120 -12.41 20.94 17.53
C PRO A 120 -11.41 21.66 16.61
N TRP A 121 -10.10 21.53 16.86
CA TRP A 121 -9.04 22.06 16.00
C TRP A 121 -8.92 21.36 14.64
N GLU A 122 -9.50 20.17 14.48
CA GLU A 122 -9.57 19.45 13.19
C GLU A 122 -10.97 19.51 12.56
N ASN A 123 -11.98 20.01 13.28
CA ASN A 123 -13.36 19.98 12.82
C ASN A 123 -13.63 21.05 11.74
N PRO A 124 -14.05 20.67 10.51
CA PRO A 124 -14.25 21.62 9.42
C PRO A 124 -15.29 22.72 9.71
N ASN A 125 -16.33 22.41 10.48
CA ASN A 125 -17.35 23.41 10.81
C ASN A 125 -16.82 24.43 11.82
N VAL A 126 -15.99 23.97 12.77
CA VAL A 126 -15.33 24.85 13.73
C VAL A 126 -14.30 25.74 13.02
N ILE A 127 -13.47 25.16 12.14
CA ILE A 127 -12.50 25.91 11.32
C ILE A 127 -13.22 26.92 10.40
N ALA A 128 -14.39 26.58 9.84
CA ALA A 128 -15.14 27.50 8.99
C ALA A 128 -15.64 28.74 9.75
N VAL A 129 -16.02 28.60 11.02
CA VAL A 129 -16.45 29.74 11.85
C VAL A 129 -15.27 30.44 12.57
N ASN A 130 -14.15 29.75 12.73
CA ASN A 130 -12.91 30.26 13.33
C ASN A 130 -11.72 29.90 12.41
N PRO A 131 -11.53 30.62 11.28
CA PRO A 131 -10.52 30.27 10.27
C PRO A 131 -9.07 30.38 10.77
N ASP A 132 -8.85 31.10 11.87
CA ASP A 132 -7.55 31.23 12.53
C ASP A 132 -7.32 30.14 13.58
N LEU A 133 -8.30 29.27 13.84
CA LEU A 133 -8.14 28.10 14.68
C LEU A 133 -7.18 27.13 13.99
N LYS A 134 -6.01 26.93 14.59
CA LYS A 134 -5.01 25.98 14.15
C LYS A 134 -4.70 25.06 15.31
N GLU A 135 -4.51 23.78 15.03
CA GLU A 135 -3.94 22.85 15.99
C GLU A 135 -2.65 23.48 16.56
N PHE A 136 -2.61 23.63 17.88
CA PHE A 136 -1.45 24.21 18.53
C PHE A 136 -0.46 23.11 18.88
N ASN A 137 0.58 22.94 18.07
CA ASN A 137 1.59 21.88 18.21
C ASN A 137 3.01 22.46 18.47
N PRO A 138 3.28 22.92 19.70
CA PRO A 138 4.54 23.52 20.09
C PRO A 138 5.60 22.44 20.27
N LYS A 139 6.76 22.65 19.65
CA LYS A 139 7.85 21.67 19.73
C LYS A 139 8.32 21.47 21.18
N GLY A 140 8.12 20.26 21.70
CA GLY A 140 8.60 19.86 23.03
C GLY A 140 7.72 20.32 24.19
N LEU A 141 6.49 20.78 23.92
CA LEU A 141 5.48 21.11 24.92
C LEU A 141 4.20 20.33 24.61
N PRO A 142 3.37 20.01 25.61
CA PRO A 142 2.07 19.39 25.38
C PRO A 142 1.19 20.24 24.44
N SER A 143 0.39 19.59 23.59
CA SER A 143 -0.48 20.22 22.58
C SER A 143 -1.97 19.99 22.88
N ASP A 144 -2.83 20.42 21.96
CA ASP A 144 -4.24 20.02 21.93
C ASP A 144 -4.38 18.49 22.00
N GLY A 145 -5.35 18.01 22.79
CA GLY A 145 -5.60 16.57 22.98
C GLY A 145 -4.56 15.81 23.81
N ASP A 146 -3.52 16.49 24.33
CA ASP A 146 -2.49 15.83 25.14
C ASP A 146 -3.05 15.40 26.52
N PRO A 147 -2.94 14.11 26.89
CA PRO A 147 -3.35 13.62 28.21
C PRO A 147 -2.68 14.32 29.40
N ALA A 148 -1.54 14.99 29.20
CA ALA A 148 -0.88 15.77 30.23
C ALA A 148 -1.76 16.91 30.78
N TYR A 149 -2.71 17.42 29.98
CA TYR A 149 -3.65 18.45 30.44
C TYR A 149 -4.92 17.90 31.07
N HIS A 150 -5.17 16.59 31.00
CA HIS A 150 -6.42 15.96 31.45
C HIS A 150 -6.82 16.40 32.87
N THR A 151 -5.95 16.17 33.85
CA THR A 151 -6.23 16.50 35.26
C THR A 151 -6.42 18.01 35.45
N ALA A 152 -5.62 18.83 34.76
CA ALA A 152 -5.67 20.29 34.87
C ALA A 152 -6.97 20.88 34.28
N ILE A 153 -7.39 20.37 33.12
CA ILE A 153 -8.66 20.72 32.46
C ILE A 153 -9.84 20.30 33.33
N LEU A 154 -9.86 19.05 33.78
CA LEU A 154 -10.94 18.52 34.61
C LEU A 154 -11.08 19.33 35.91
N ALA A 155 -9.97 19.55 36.63
CA ALA A 155 -9.96 20.33 37.85
C ALA A 155 -10.41 21.78 37.60
N GLY A 156 -9.96 22.37 36.50
CA GLY A 156 -10.34 23.73 36.09
C GLY A 156 -11.84 23.84 35.84
N ILE A 157 -12.42 22.97 35.02
CA ILE A 157 -13.86 22.97 34.71
C ILE A 157 -14.70 22.70 35.97
N MET A 158 -14.27 21.79 36.84
CA MET A 158 -14.99 21.52 38.10
C MET A 158 -14.96 22.73 39.04
N ALA A 159 -13.81 23.38 39.17
CA ALA A 159 -13.67 24.65 39.90
C ALA A 159 -14.54 25.75 39.30
N TYR A 160 -14.57 25.86 37.97
CA TYR A 160 -15.40 26.80 37.23
C TYR A 160 -16.88 26.64 37.56
N GLY A 161 -17.37 25.39 37.60
CA GLY A 161 -18.75 25.05 37.95
C GLY A 161 -19.18 25.49 39.35
N GLY A 162 -18.22 25.60 40.28
CA GLY A 162 -18.44 26.10 41.63
C GLY A 162 -18.51 27.63 41.76
N THR A 163 -18.23 28.36 40.67
CA THR A 163 -18.26 29.83 40.64
C THR A 163 -19.48 30.37 39.89
N ASN A 164 -19.83 31.64 40.14
CA ASN A 164 -20.85 32.36 39.35
C ASN A 164 -20.41 32.65 37.90
N ALA A 165 -19.16 32.34 37.55
CA ALA A 165 -18.61 32.58 36.22
C ALA A 165 -18.93 31.44 35.24
N ASN A 166 -19.54 30.32 35.67
CA ASN A 166 -19.77 29.06 34.93
C ASN A 166 -20.68 29.14 33.68
N ASN A 167 -20.95 30.33 33.19
CA ASN A 167 -21.79 30.62 32.03
C ASN A 167 -23.21 29.96 32.10
N GLY A 168 -23.71 29.74 33.32
CA GLY A 168 -25.04 29.17 33.54
C GLY A 168 -25.12 27.66 33.36
N TYR A 169 -24.01 26.92 33.30
CA TYR A 169 -24.02 25.46 33.30
C TYR A 169 -24.20 24.89 34.71
N THR A 170 -24.86 23.75 34.83
CA THR A 170 -24.68 22.87 36.00
C THR A 170 -23.58 21.86 35.66
N ILE A 171 -22.59 21.72 36.54
CA ILE A 171 -21.45 20.82 36.32
C ILE A 171 -21.53 19.66 37.32
N SER A 172 -21.62 18.44 36.79
CA SER A 172 -21.56 17.21 37.58
C SER A 172 -20.78 16.14 36.82
N GLU A 173 -19.85 15.47 37.49
CA GLU A 173 -19.12 14.35 36.90
C GLU A 173 -20.00 13.12 36.69
N ALA A 174 -21.03 12.97 37.53
CA ALA A 174 -21.84 11.77 37.61
C ALA A 174 -22.76 11.53 36.39
N SER A 175 -23.03 12.58 35.60
CA SER A 175 -23.96 12.51 34.47
C SER A 175 -23.38 11.80 33.24
N ASN A 176 -22.06 11.91 32.99
CA ASN A 176 -21.41 11.26 31.84
C ASN A 176 -19.91 10.98 32.09
N PRO A 177 -19.56 9.87 32.77
CA PRO A 177 -18.16 9.55 33.06
C PRO A 177 -17.29 9.33 31.83
N ALA A 178 -17.85 8.90 30.70
CA ALA A 178 -17.10 8.67 29.47
C ALA A 178 -16.58 9.97 28.87
N PHE A 179 -17.39 11.03 28.90
CA PHE A 179 -16.99 12.38 28.49
C PHE A 179 -15.84 12.91 29.35
N TRP A 180 -15.94 12.77 30.67
CA TRP A 180 -14.90 13.28 31.57
C TRP A 180 -13.56 12.54 31.46
N ASN A 181 -13.57 11.24 31.16
CA ASN A 181 -12.33 10.44 30.98
C ASN A 181 -11.51 10.83 29.75
N GLU A 182 -12.09 11.59 28.81
CA GLU A 182 -11.42 12.03 27.58
C GLU A 182 -11.60 13.53 27.37
N ILE A 183 -11.76 14.30 28.46
CA ILE A 183 -12.10 15.73 28.42
C ILE A 183 -11.09 16.55 27.61
N GLU A 184 -9.82 16.16 27.62
CA GLU A 184 -8.73 16.78 26.87
C GLU A 184 -8.97 16.77 25.35
N LYS A 185 -9.72 15.79 24.83
CA LYS A 185 -10.06 15.72 23.40
C LYS A 185 -11.03 16.81 22.96
N TYR A 186 -11.76 17.42 23.89
CA TYR A 186 -12.78 18.41 23.58
C TYR A 186 -12.29 19.86 23.78
N VAL A 187 -11.07 20.06 24.28
CA VAL A 187 -10.52 21.38 24.65
C VAL A 187 -9.38 21.77 23.71
N HIS A 188 -9.58 22.81 22.92
CA HIS A 188 -8.49 23.51 22.25
C HIS A 188 -7.79 24.45 23.24
N ILE A 189 -6.49 24.31 23.40
CA ILE A 189 -5.64 25.06 24.33
C ILE A 189 -5.25 26.40 23.68
N LEU A 190 -5.81 27.49 24.19
CA LEU A 190 -5.40 28.85 23.80
C LEU A 190 -4.15 29.28 24.56
N SER A 191 -4.13 28.96 25.87
CA SER A 191 -2.99 29.20 26.74
C SER A 191 -2.91 28.08 27.78
N PRO A 192 -1.75 27.42 27.94
CA PRO A 192 -1.64 26.32 28.88
C PRO A 192 -1.54 26.87 30.29
N ALA A 193 -1.94 26.07 31.27
CA ALA A 193 -1.71 26.42 32.65
C ALA A 193 -0.21 26.40 32.97
N ALA A 194 0.27 27.43 33.65
CA ALA A 194 1.61 27.44 34.21
C ALA A 194 1.60 26.86 35.63
N ALA A 195 2.75 26.81 36.31
CA ALA A 195 2.78 26.43 37.71
C ALA A 195 1.91 27.39 38.56
N TYR A 196 1.94 28.68 38.22
CA TYR A 196 1.32 29.74 39.02
C TYR A 196 0.31 30.60 38.27
N SER A 197 -0.20 30.14 37.13
CA SER A 197 -1.27 30.82 36.40
C SER A 197 -2.25 29.83 35.78
N PHE A 198 -3.51 30.24 35.73
CA PHE A 198 -4.53 29.47 35.02
C PHE A 198 -4.26 29.54 33.52
N GLY A 199 -4.47 28.40 32.86
CA GLY A 199 -4.59 28.32 31.41
C GLY A 199 -6.03 28.54 30.95
N ILE A 200 -6.20 28.65 29.66
CA ILE A 200 -7.47 28.87 28.99
C ILE A 200 -7.59 27.92 27.81
N GLY A 201 -8.71 27.21 27.76
CA GLY A 201 -9.14 26.44 26.62
C GLY A 201 -10.50 26.86 26.09
N ARG A 202 -10.86 26.36 24.92
CA ARG A 202 -12.20 26.47 24.37
C ARG A 202 -12.73 25.09 24.00
N MET A 203 -14.03 24.89 24.24
CA MET A 203 -14.79 23.72 23.83
C MET A 203 -15.90 24.16 22.89
N TRP A 204 -16.23 23.36 21.88
CA TRP A 204 -17.33 23.68 20.95
C TRP A 204 -18.42 22.62 21.02
N HIS A 205 -19.67 23.04 20.85
CA HIS A 205 -20.81 22.15 20.68
C HIS A 205 -21.73 22.66 19.57
N TYR A 206 -22.56 21.79 19.01
CA TYR A 206 -23.62 22.23 18.10
C TYR A 206 -24.84 22.74 18.88
N ASP A 207 -25.46 23.81 18.37
CA ASP A 207 -26.80 24.23 18.80
C ASP A 207 -27.91 23.42 18.10
N SER A 208 -29.17 23.81 18.33
CA SER A 208 -30.34 23.15 17.71
C SER A 208 -30.41 23.33 16.19
N ASP A 209 -29.75 24.36 15.65
CA ASP A 209 -29.72 24.70 14.22
C ASP A 209 -28.46 24.13 13.53
N GLY A 210 -27.60 23.43 14.27
CA GLY A 210 -26.36 22.83 13.77
C GLY A 210 -25.19 23.80 13.64
N TYR A 211 -25.30 25.02 14.17
CA TYR A 211 -24.19 25.96 14.22
C TYR A 211 -23.24 25.61 15.38
N PRO A 212 -21.91 25.70 15.19
CA PRO A 212 -20.96 25.50 16.27
C PRO A 212 -20.88 26.74 17.19
N TRP A 213 -21.00 26.51 18.50
CA TRP A 213 -20.91 27.52 19.56
C TRP A 213 -19.78 27.12 20.49
N TYR A 214 -19.03 28.09 21.03
CA TYR A 214 -17.94 27.79 21.96
C TYR A 214 -18.22 28.21 23.41
N VAL A 215 -17.54 27.52 24.32
CA VAL A 215 -17.44 27.84 25.74
C VAL A 215 -15.97 27.91 26.11
N THR A 216 -15.57 29.01 26.74
CA THR A 216 -14.23 29.14 27.34
C THR A 216 -14.18 28.33 28.64
N VAL A 217 -13.15 27.53 28.82
CA VAL A 217 -12.94 26.71 30.02
C VAL A 217 -11.56 26.98 30.63
N PRO A 218 -11.44 27.02 31.96
CA PRO A 218 -10.14 27.24 32.59
C PRO A 218 -9.36 25.94 32.72
N ILE A 219 -8.05 26.06 32.71
CA ILE A 219 -7.10 24.97 32.95
C ILE A 219 -6.38 25.29 34.27
N MET A 220 -6.46 24.39 35.24
CA MET A 220 -5.97 24.61 36.60
C MET A 220 -4.43 24.76 36.65
N PRO A 221 -3.87 25.74 37.41
CA PRO A 221 -2.43 25.84 37.66
C PRO A 221 -1.86 24.56 38.28
N ASN A 222 -0.65 24.18 37.88
CA ASN A 222 -0.03 22.94 38.40
C ASN A 222 0.20 22.98 39.92
N ALA A 223 0.42 24.15 40.52
CA ALA A 223 0.59 24.29 41.97
C ALA A 223 -0.71 24.00 42.77
N LEU A 224 -1.87 24.02 42.12
CA LEU A 224 -3.16 23.65 42.73
C LEU A 224 -3.51 22.17 42.51
N LEU A 225 -2.76 21.46 41.67
CA LEU A 225 -2.98 20.04 41.40
C LEU A 225 -2.24 19.15 42.41
N PRO A 226 -2.78 17.98 42.75
CA PRO A 226 -2.04 16.99 43.53
C PRO A 226 -0.82 16.51 42.73
N GLU A 227 0.29 16.22 43.43
CA GLU A 227 1.42 15.55 42.77
C GLU A 227 0.96 14.20 42.22
N LEU A 228 1.05 14.04 40.90
CA LEU A 228 0.74 12.77 40.25
C LEU A 228 1.76 11.69 40.65
N GLY A 229 1.30 10.45 40.69
CA GLY A 229 2.18 9.30 40.87
C GLY A 229 2.99 8.96 39.62
N ASN A 230 3.85 7.95 39.70
CA ASN A 230 4.49 7.33 38.55
C ASN A 230 4.57 5.81 38.76
N LEU A 231 4.06 5.05 37.81
CA LEU A 231 4.32 3.63 37.62
C LEU A 231 5.36 3.49 36.52
N LYS A 232 6.00 2.33 36.47
CA LYS A 232 7.07 2.09 35.51
C LYS A 232 7.23 0.62 35.18
N ALA A 233 7.44 0.33 33.91
CA ALA A 233 7.96 -0.94 33.43
C ALA A 233 9.50 -0.95 33.51
N VAL A 234 10.04 -1.72 34.46
CA VAL A 234 11.45 -1.66 34.82
C VAL A 234 12.30 -2.55 33.92
N SER A 235 11.92 -3.82 33.77
CA SER A 235 12.69 -4.80 33.01
C SER A 235 11.83 -5.98 32.58
N ILE A 236 12.26 -6.65 31.51
CA ILE A 236 11.75 -7.96 31.12
C ILE A 236 12.91 -8.88 30.74
N ASP A 237 12.93 -10.07 31.33
CA ASP A 237 13.85 -11.17 31.03
C ASP A 237 13.04 -12.26 30.35
N LEU A 238 13.46 -12.69 29.16
CA LEU A 238 12.76 -13.68 28.35
C LEU A 238 12.94 -15.12 28.86
N GLY A 239 13.85 -15.35 29.81
CA GLY A 239 14.17 -16.68 30.33
C GLY A 239 15.03 -17.53 29.39
N VAL A 240 15.58 -16.92 28.33
CA VAL A 240 16.55 -17.57 27.44
C VAL A 240 17.95 -17.40 28.06
N PRO A 241 18.73 -18.49 28.24
CA PRO A 241 20.06 -18.38 28.82
C PRO A 241 20.93 -17.36 28.08
N PRO A 242 21.67 -16.48 28.79
CA PRO A 242 22.50 -15.46 28.16
C PRO A 242 23.44 -16.03 27.10
N GLY A 243 23.43 -15.43 25.91
CA GLY A 243 24.27 -15.82 24.77
C GLY A 243 23.74 -16.99 23.95
N GLN A 244 22.58 -17.57 24.29
CA GLN A 244 21.94 -18.61 23.48
C GLN A 244 20.86 -18.04 22.57
N LYS A 245 20.65 -18.70 21.42
CA LYS A 245 19.45 -18.49 20.58
C LYS A 245 18.28 -19.26 21.20
N ALA A 246 17.07 -18.73 21.06
CA ALA A 246 15.86 -19.45 21.45
C ALA A 246 15.55 -20.56 20.44
N GLU A 247 15.03 -21.70 20.89
CA GLU A 247 14.59 -22.79 20.01
C GLU A 247 13.12 -22.54 19.61
N PRO A 248 12.76 -22.58 18.31
CA PRO A 248 11.38 -22.35 17.89
C PRO A 248 10.40 -23.31 18.58
N GLY A 249 9.32 -22.78 19.13
CA GLY A 249 8.27 -23.56 19.80
C GLY A 249 8.62 -24.11 21.20
N ALA A 250 9.87 -23.97 21.66
CA ALA A 250 10.26 -24.33 23.02
C ALA A 250 9.59 -23.39 24.05
N GLU A 251 9.22 -23.93 25.22
CA GLU A 251 8.58 -23.14 26.27
C GLU A 251 9.63 -22.49 27.18
N TYR A 252 9.58 -21.18 27.31
CA TYR A 252 10.41 -20.39 28.21
C TYR A 252 9.54 -19.71 29.27
N THR A 253 10.13 -19.41 30.43
CA THR A 253 9.48 -18.64 31.51
C THR A 253 10.11 -17.26 31.56
N ALA A 254 9.36 -16.25 31.13
CA ALA A 254 9.78 -14.86 31.19
C ALA A 254 9.42 -14.22 32.54
N THR A 255 10.20 -13.23 32.95
CA THR A 255 10.01 -12.43 34.16
C THR A 255 9.91 -10.96 33.79
N VAL A 256 8.88 -10.27 34.26
CA VAL A 256 8.66 -8.83 34.07
C VAL A 256 8.59 -8.12 35.41
N VAL A 257 9.17 -6.93 35.50
CA VAL A 257 9.24 -6.13 36.73
C VAL A 257 8.57 -4.78 36.51
N PHE A 258 7.66 -4.41 37.40
CA PHE A 258 7.01 -3.10 37.43
C PHE A 258 7.24 -2.43 38.79
N GLU A 259 7.21 -1.10 38.83
CA GLU A 259 7.51 -0.32 40.03
C GLU A 259 6.59 0.89 40.17
N ASN A 260 6.10 1.14 41.39
CA ASN A 260 5.38 2.34 41.80
C ASN A 260 6.33 3.29 42.54
N GLU A 261 6.60 4.43 41.92
CA GLU A 261 7.45 5.50 42.46
C GLU A 261 6.65 6.61 43.15
N SER A 262 5.34 6.40 43.35
CA SER A 262 4.42 7.35 43.98
C SER A 262 4.47 7.31 45.50
N ALA A 263 4.18 8.44 46.16
CA ALA A 263 4.02 8.46 47.62
C ALA A 263 2.80 7.67 48.12
N GLU A 264 1.88 7.35 47.22
CA GLU A 264 0.61 6.67 47.49
C GLU A 264 0.57 5.23 46.95
N THR A 265 -0.31 4.43 47.52
CA THR A 265 -0.59 3.04 47.08
C THR A 265 -1.50 3.07 45.84
N MET A 266 -1.20 2.25 44.84
CA MET A 266 -1.95 2.14 43.60
C MET A 266 -2.64 0.78 43.50
N LEU A 267 -3.96 0.79 43.66
CA LEU A 267 -4.79 -0.41 43.75
C LEU A 267 -5.48 -0.72 42.41
N GLY A 268 -5.50 -1.99 42.03
CA GLY A 268 -6.17 -2.47 40.83
C GLY A 268 -5.52 -2.01 39.53
N THR A 269 -4.22 -1.74 39.55
CA THR A 269 -3.43 -1.29 38.42
C THR A 269 -3.38 -2.36 37.33
N PRO A 270 -3.75 -2.05 36.08
CA PRO A 270 -3.72 -3.02 34.99
C PRO A 270 -2.28 -3.30 34.56
N VAL A 271 -1.98 -4.58 34.32
CA VAL A 271 -0.67 -5.08 33.88
C VAL A 271 -0.84 -6.14 32.80
N ALA A 272 0.09 -6.20 31.85
CA ALA A 272 0.10 -7.22 30.80
C ALA A 272 1.52 -7.55 30.33
N VAL A 273 1.67 -8.74 29.74
CA VAL A 273 2.81 -9.09 28.89
C VAL A 273 2.25 -9.55 27.54
N LEU A 274 2.71 -8.93 26.47
CA LEU A 274 2.29 -9.20 25.10
C LEU A 274 3.35 -10.00 24.36
N HIS A 275 2.91 -11.02 23.62
CA HIS A 275 3.68 -11.76 22.62
C HIS A 275 3.02 -11.51 21.25
N GLY A 276 3.51 -10.51 20.52
CA GLY A 276 2.78 -9.97 19.37
C GLY A 276 1.41 -9.44 19.77
N GLN A 277 0.33 -10.04 19.25
CA GLN A 277 -1.06 -9.68 19.57
C GLN A 277 -1.63 -10.48 20.77
N PHE A 278 -0.89 -11.44 21.31
CA PHE A 278 -1.38 -12.36 22.33
C PHE A 278 -1.05 -11.86 23.74
N HIS A 279 -2.00 -11.97 24.67
CA HIS A 279 -1.80 -11.64 26.07
C HIS A 279 -1.36 -12.89 26.85
N ALA A 280 -0.19 -12.83 27.48
CA ALA A 280 0.30 -13.90 28.32
C ALA A 280 -0.47 -13.95 29.67
N THR A 281 -0.63 -15.16 30.21
CA THR A 281 -1.15 -15.33 31.57
C THR A 281 -0.05 -14.99 32.57
N LEU A 282 -0.33 -14.05 33.48
CA LEU A 282 0.62 -13.57 34.48
C LEU A 282 0.45 -14.26 35.83
N TYR A 283 1.57 -14.63 36.44
CA TYR A 283 1.66 -15.20 37.77
C TYR A 283 2.41 -14.25 38.71
N ASP A 284 1.92 -14.10 39.93
CA ASP A 284 2.56 -13.32 40.99
C ASP A 284 3.81 -13.99 41.57
N GLU A 285 4.43 -13.33 42.56
CA GLU A 285 5.64 -13.79 43.22
C GLU A 285 5.45 -15.12 43.96
N ASN A 286 4.21 -15.52 44.23
CA ASN A 286 3.84 -16.78 44.87
C ASN A 286 3.36 -17.83 43.86
N GLY A 287 3.43 -17.54 42.55
CA GLY A 287 2.97 -18.43 41.49
C GLY A 287 1.46 -18.48 41.31
N GLN A 288 0.70 -17.51 41.86
CA GLN A 288 -0.74 -17.41 41.68
C GLN A 288 -1.09 -16.57 40.45
N ILE A 289 -2.10 -16.99 39.69
CA ILE A 289 -2.57 -16.23 38.53
C ILE A 289 -3.15 -14.89 39.00
N LEU A 290 -2.74 -13.80 38.36
CA LEU A 290 -3.28 -12.48 38.66
C LEU A 290 -4.79 -12.40 38.37
N PRO A 291 -5.59 -11.71 39.20
CA PRO A 291 -7.00 -11.50 38.92
C PRO A 291 -7.18 -10.67 37.65
N LYS A 292 -8.27 -10.89 36.92
CA LYS A 292 -8.64 -10.10 35.74
C LYS A 292 -9.78 -9.13 36.04
N LYS A 293 -9.77 -7.97 35.38
CA LYS A 293 -10.87 -6.98 35.40
C LYS A 293 -11.05 -6.36 34.01
N VAL A 294 -12.24 -5.81 33.77
CA VAL A 294 -12.51 -5.00 32.58
C VAL A 294 -12.09 -3.55 32.86
N VAL A 295 -11.06 -3.08 32.15
CA VAL A 295 -10.52 -1.72 32.20
C VAL A 295 -10.55 -1.14 30.80
N GLY A 296 -11.17 0.04 30.59
CA GLY A 296 -11.28 0.65 29.27
C GLY A 296 -11.94 -0.27 28.21
N GLY A 297 -12.87 -1.14 28.62
CA GLY A 297 -13.51 -2.13 27.75
C GLY A 297 -12.68 -3.40 27.46
N LYS A 298 -11.46 -3.50 27.99
CA LYS A 298 -10.54 -4.63 27.77
C LYS A 298 -10.42 -5.49 29.03
N GLU A 299 -10.44 -6.81 28.88
CA GLU A 299 -10.15 -7.73 29.98
C GLU A 299 -8.63 -7.83 30.18
N VAL A 300 -8.13 -7.41 31.33
CA VAL A 300 -6.69 -7.32 31.64
C VAL A 300 -6.42 -7.84 33.05
N HIS A 301 -5.21 -8.35 33.28
CA HIS A 301 -4.73 -8.67 34.63
C HIS A 301 -4.55 -7.38 35.44
N VAL A 302 -4.83 -7.44 36.74
CA VAL A 302 -4.62 -6.30 37.65
C VAL A 302 -3.78 -6.70 38.86
N ALA A 303 -2.98 -5.76 39.34
CA ALA A 303 -2.14 -5.90 40.53
C ALA A 303 -2.26 -4.66 41.42
N ASP A 304 -2.04 -4.86 42.72
CA ASP A 304 -1.89 -3.76 43.67
C ASP A 304 -0.40 -3.49 43.88
N PHE A 305 -0.04 -2.22 43.95
CA PHE A 305 1.31 -1.72 44.20
C PHE A 305 1.34 -0.84 45.45
N ASP A 306 2.20 -1.16 46.41
CA ASP A 306 2.41 -0.32 47.60
C ASP A 306 3.07 1.02 47.22
N LYS A 307 3.02 1.99 48.13
CA LYS A 307 3.74 3.26 47.97
C LYS A 307 5.27 3.08 47.87
N LYS A 308 5.93 4.04 47.22
CA LYS A 308 7.39 4.10 47.06
C LYS A 308 8.15 3.76 48.35
N GLY A 309 9.12 2.87 48.22
CA GLY A 309 9.98 2.42 49.32
C GLY A 309 9.40 1.28 50.17
N ALA A 310 8.14 0.89 49.96
CA ALA A 310 7.57 -0.32 50.55
C ALA A 310 7.91 -1.56 49.70
N PRO A 311 7.95 -2.77 50.29
CA PRO A 311 8.29 -4.00 49.55
C PRO A 311 7.39 -4.27 48.33
N GLY A 312 6.08 -3.98 48.41
CA GLY A 312 5.15 -4.17 47.30
C GLY A 312 5.13 -3.01 46.29
N ALA A 313 6.00 -2.01 46.43
CA ALA A 313 6.13 -0.94 45.44
C ALA A 313 6.75 -1.48 44.15
N LYS A 314 7.64 -2.45 44.25
CA LYS A 314 8.28 -3.12 43.12
C LYS A 314 7.84 -4.57 43.07
N ARG A 315 7.19 -4.95 41.98
CA ARG A 315 6.58 -6.27 41.82
C ARG A 315 7.13 -7.00 40.61
N THR A 316 7.21 -8.32 40.75
CA THR A 316 7.78 -9.21 39.73
C THR A 316 6.74 -10.24 39.35
N PHE A 317 6.44 -10.32 38.06
CA PHE A 317 5.51 -11.28 37.52
C PHE A 317 6.20 -12.23 36.56
N THR A 318 5.71 -13.46 36.46
CA THR A 318 6.21 -14.45 35.51
C THR A 318 5.13 -14.84 34.51
N CYS A 319 5.57 -15.26 33.32
CA CYS A 319 4.67 -15.83 32.32
C CYS A 319 5.40 -16.88 31.47
N LYS A 320 4.63 -17.78 30.86
CA LYS A 320 5.14 -18.78 29.92
C LYS A 320 4.89 -18.32 28.50
N TRP A 321 5.88 -18.49 27.63
CA TRP A 321 5.79 -18.13 26.21
C TRP A 321 6.59 -19.10 25.34
N ARG A 322 6.32 -19.08 24.03
CA ARG A 322 6.97 -19.96 23.03
C ARG A 322 7.39 -19.13 21.83
N PRO A 323 8.68 -19.04 21.48
CA PRO A 323 9.12 -18.25 20.34
C PRO A 323 8.48 -18.73 19.04
N PHE A 324 8.03 -17.80 18.21
CA PHE A 324 7.60 -18.04 16.84
C PHE A 324 8.79 -18.46 15.97
N VAL A 325 8.49 -19.11 14.85
CA VAL A 325 9.50 -19.56 13.87
C VAL A 325 9.90 -18.37 12.99
N GLN A 326 10.72 -17.46 13.53
CA GLN A 326 11.17 -16.23 12.86
C GLN A 326 12.57 -15.84 13.39
N SER A 327 13.32 -14.98 12.68
CA SER A 327 14.72 -14.69 13.02
C SER A 327 14.92 -14.06 14.41
N GLU A 328 13.99 -13.22 14.86
CA GLU A 328 13.98 -12.57 16.16
C GLU A 328 12.57 -12.57 16.74
N ASP A 329 12.41 -12.90 18.03
CA ASP A 329 11.12 -12.86 18.72
C ASP A 329 11.26 -12.28 20.13
N GLY A 330 10.16 -11.91 20.78
CA GLY A 330 10.23 -11.21 22.05
C GLY A 330 8.90 -10.92 22.71
N LEU A 331 8.96 -10.24 23.85
CA LEU A 331 7.82 -9.88 24.68
C LEU A 331 7.85 -8.39 25.05
N THR A 332 6.65 -7.83 25.26
CA THR A 332 6.47 -6.46 25.75
C THR A 332 5.67 -6.46 27.05
N GLY A 333 6.27 -6.00 28.15
CA GLY A 333 5.59 -5.75 29.42
C GLY A 333 4.96 -4.35 29.44
N ILE A 334 3.73 -4.24 29.94
CA ILE A 334 2.95 -3.00 29.99
C ILE A 334 2.27 -2.86 31.37
N VAL A 335 2.29 -1.66 31.94
CA VAL A 335 1.55 -1.27 33.16
C VAL A 335 0.75 0.01 32.91
N ASN A 336 -0.48 0.12 33.41
CA ASN A 336 -1.31 1.34 33.37
C ASN A 336 -1.17 2.21 32.09
N HIS A 337 -1.47 1.63 30.93
CA HIS A 337 -1.28 2.28 29.62
C HIS A 337 -2.52 2.11 28.74
N ASN A 338 -2.77 3.03 27.79
CA ASN A 338 -3.93 3.01 26.87
C ASN A 338 -4.15 1.65 26.17
N ASP A 339 -3.08 0.99 25.76
CA ASP A 339 -3.08 -0.36 25.18
C ASP A 339 -3.85 -1.39 26.02
N ILE A 340 -3.81 -1.25 27.35
CA ILE A 340 -4.40 -2.19 28.31
C ILE A 340 -5.44 -1.54 29.24
N GLY A 341 -5.73 -0.26 29.01
CA GLY A 341 -6.58 0.57 29.86
C GLY A 341 -5.78 1.29 30.96
N ARG A 342 -6.27 2.48 31.34
CA ARG A 342 -5.72 3.31 32.42
C ARG A 342 -6.71 3.41 33.58
N VAL A 343 -6.18 3.41 34.80
CA VAL A 343 -6.95 3.59 36.04
C VAL A 343 -6.31 4.59 37.02
N HIS A 344 -5.06 4.97 36.79
CA HIS A 344 -4.35 5.98 37.57
C HIS A 344 -3.79 7.05 36.63
N ASP A 345 -3.82 8.29 37.09
CA ASP A 345 -3.10 9.39 36.45
C ASP A 345 -1.65 9.38 36.91
N GLU A 346 -0.73 9.61 35.96
CA GLU A 346 0.71 9.53 36.18
C GLU A 346 1.43 10.72 35.58
N LYS A 347 2.64 11.00 36.08
CA LYS A 347 3.52 12.06 35.55
C LYS A 347 3.91 11.82 34.10
N THR A 348 4.10 10.56 33.70
CA THR A 348 4.36 10.14 32.33
C THR A 348 3.82 8.73 32.13
N TYR A 349 3.62 8.35 30.86
CA TYR A 349 3.27 6.99 30.46
C TYR A 349 4.31 6.37 29.52
N ASP A 350 5.40 7.08 29.22
CA ASP A 350 6.41 6.63 28.26
C ASP A 350 7.26 5.49 28.84
N ASP A 351 7.41 5.44 30.15
CA ASP A 351 8.13 4.40 30.87
C ASP A 351 7.21 3.24 31.32
N ASN A 352 5.95 3.25 30.92
CA ASN A 352 4.98 2.20 31.21
C ASN A 352 5.05 0.98 30.28
N LYS A 353 6.05 0.96 29.37
CA LYS A 353 6.34 -0.17 28.48
C LYS A 353 7.81 -0.57 28.52
N VAL A 354 8.07 -1.87 28.49
CA VAL A 354 9.41 -2.43 28.34
C VAL A 354 9.37 -3.62 27.39
N SER A 355 10.35 -3.75 26.50
CA SER A 355 10.41 -4.86 25.55
C SER A 355 11.78 -5.53 25.58
N ALA A 356 11.81 -6.84 25.38
CA ALA A 356 13.04 -7.59 25.12
C ALA A 356 12.84 -8.52 23.91
N LYS A 357 13.94 -8.78 23.21
CA LYS A 357 14.02 -9.57 21.98
C LYS A 357 15.16 -10.58 22.08
N VAL A 358 15.03 -11.70 21.38
CA VAL A 358 16.03 -12.77 21.30
C VAL A 358 16.08 -13.34 19.88
N ASN A 359 17.28 -13.70 19.43
CA ASN A 359 17.45 -14.42 18.17
C ASN A 359 16.93 -15.85 18.32
N VAL A 360 16.14 -16.31 17.35
CA VAL A 360 15.66 -17.69 17.31
C VAL A 360 16.56 -18.50 16.39
N LYS A 361 16.80 -19.77 16.72
CA LYS A 361 17.58 -20.69 15.89
C LYS A 361 16.75 -21.16 14.71
N LEU A 362 17.19 -20.83 13.50
CA LEU A 362 16.52 -21.19 12.25
C LEU A 362 17.12 -22.51 11.74
N LEU A 363 16.27 -23.49 11.41
CA LEU A 363 16.72 -24.86 11.11
C LEU A 363 17.12 -25.07 9.64
N VAL A 364 16.49 -24.35 8.69
CA VAL A 364 16.78 -24.41 7.24
C VAL A 364 16.56 -23.03 6.60
N ASN A 365 17.44 -22.64 5.67
CA ASN A 365 17.35 -21.49 4.77
C ASN A 365 18.04 -21.83 3.43
N LEU A 366 17.30 -21.90 2.34
CA LEU A 366 17.73 -22.11 0.95
C LEU A 366 17.47 -20.82 0.18
N ILE A 367 18.28 -20.52 -0.83
CA ILE A 367 18.19 -19.23 -1.54
C ILE A 367 18.46 -19.43 -3.03
N ALA A 368 17.61 -18.88 -3.88
CA ALA A 368 17.86 -18.65 -5.29
C ALA A 368 18.66 -17.34 -5.47
N LEU A 369 19.99 -17.44 -5.42
CA LEU A 369 20.89 -16.33 -5.19
C LEU A 369 21.06 -15.38 -6.39
N ARG A 370 21.28 -15.93 -7.58
CA ARG A 370 21.48 -15.13 -8.81
C ARG A 370 21.07 -15.90 -10.05
N MET A 371 20.67 -15.16 -11.09
CA MET A 371 20.34 -15.70 -12.40
C MET A 371 20.93 -14.83 -13.50
N HIS A 372 21.53 -15.48 -14.50
CA HIS A 372 22.01 -14.84 -15.72
C HIS A 372 21.29 -15.42 -16.93
N PRO A 373 20.65 -14.61 -17.79
CA PRO A 373 19.87 -15.11 -18.92
C PRO A 373 20.71 -15.64 -20.09
N GLY A 374 22.05 -15.55 -20.04
CA GLY A 374 22.91 -16.00 -21.14
C GLY A 374 22.89 -15.10 -22.37
N LEU A 375 22.37 -13.87 -22.27
CA LEU A 375 22.35 -12.89 -23.34
C LEU A 375 22.67 -11.48 -22.80
N GLN A 376 23.11 -10.60 -23.69
CA GLN A 376 23.28 -9.18 -23.41
C GLN A 376 22.29 -8.38 -24.26
N GLY A 377 21.43 -7.59 -23.62
CA GLY A 377 20.44 -6.76 -24.30
C GLY A 377 19.11 -7.47 -24.55
N GLN A 378 18.60 -7.39 -25.78
CA GLN A 378 17.35 -8.00 -26.19
C GLN A 378 17.60 -9.38 -26.83
N ALA A 379 16.66 -10.30 -26.65
CA ALA A 379 16.67 -11.58 -27.33
C ALA A 379 16.26 -11.43 -28.81
N GLU A 380 16.86 -12.23 -29.69
CA GLU A 380 16.41 -12.37 -31.06
C GLU A 380 15.15 -13.28 -31.10
N PRO A 381 14.15 -12.96 -31.93
CA PRO A 381 12.96 -13.78 -32.13
C PRO A 381 13.28 -15.29 -32.32
N GLY A 382 12.72 -16.14 -31.47
CA GLY A 382 12.83 -17.61 -31.57
C GLY A 382 14.21 -18.19 -31.18
N ALA A 383 15.18 -17.35 -30.83
CA ALA A 383 16.54 -17.80 -30.55
C ALA A 383 16.65 -18.57 -29.22
N ALA A 384 17.53 -19.57 -29.20
CA ALA A 384 17.85 -20.36 -28.02
C ALA A 384 18.99 -19.70 -27.22
N TYR A 385 18.83 -19.64 -25.90
CA TYR A 385 19.80 -19.10 -24.96
C TYR A 385 20.02 -20.06 -23.79
N THR A 386 21.18 -19.96 -23.14
CA THR A 386 21.50 -20.77 -21.95
C THR A 386 21.56 -19.89 -20.72
N ALA A 387 20.56 -20.01 -19.85
CA ALA A 387 20.55 -19.34 -18.57
C ALA A 387 21.40 -20.09 -17.55
N THR A 388 22.02 -19.37 -16.63
CA THR A 388 22.62 -19.94 -15.41
C THR A 388 21.89 -19.44 -14.18
N VAL A 389 21.77 -20.31 -13.17
CA VAL A 389 21.18 -20.00 -11.87
C VAL A 389 22.04 -20.56 -10.76
N ASP A 390 22.19 -19.79 -9.69
CA ASP A 390 22.90 -20.21 -8.50
C ASP A 390 21.93 -20.37 -7.32
N PHE A 391 22.07 -21.48 -6.63
CA PHE A 391 21.34 -21.78 -5.40
C PHE A 391 22.31 -21.90 -4.24
N LYS A 392 21.86 -21.53 -3.03
CA LYS A 392 22.65 -21.57 -1.80
C LYS A 392 21.89 -22.29 -0.69
N ASN A 393 22.60 -23.08 0.10
CA ASN A 393 22.16 -23.45 1.45
C ASN A 393 22.76 -22.47 2.45
N ASP A 394 21.94 -21.58 3.01
CA ASP A 394 22.34 -20.61 4.02
C ASP A 394 22.07 -21.10 5.45
N SER A 395 21.82 -22.40 5.61
CA SER A 395 21.63 -23.07 6.91
C SER A 395 22.97 -23.50 7.53
N GLU A 396 22.94 -23.77 8.84
CA GLU A 396 24.10 -24.32 9.57
C GLU A 396 24.31 -25.83 9.34
N ASN A 397 23.33 -26.54 8.75
CA ASN A 397 23.34 -27.99 8.54
C ASN A 397 23.41 -28.38 7.05
N PRO A 398 24.04 -29.53 6.71
CA PRO A 398 23.98 -30.08 5.36
C PRO A 398 22.55 -30.55 5.04
N LEU A 399 22.14 -30.35 3.78
CA LEU A 399 20.83 -30.74 3.25
C LEU A 399 21.02 -31.71 2.09
N TYR A 400 20.21 -32.76 2.03
CA TYR A 400 20.34 -33.84 1.05
C TYR A 400 19.09 -33.97 0.19
N GLY A 401 19.25 -34.12 -1.12
CA GLY A 401 18.13 -34.27 -2.04
C GLY A 401 17.22 -33.04 -2.12
N VAL A 402 17.81 -31.85 -2.13
CA VAL A 402 17.11 -30.56 -2.30
C VAL A 402 16.63 -30.41 -3.74
N PRO A 403 15.32 -30.22 -3.98
CA PRO A 403 14.78 -30.07 -5.31
C PRO A 403 15.14 -28.72 -5.92
N VAL A 404 15.59 -28.73 -7.18
CA VAL A 404 15.99 -27.53 -7.94
C VAL A 404 15.39 -27.55 -9.34
N GLY A 405 15.12 -26.38 -9.91
CA GLY A 405 14.52 -26.26 -11.23
C GLY A 405 14.77 -24.93 -11.93
N GLY A 406 14.85 -24.99 -13.26
CA GLY A 406 14.82 -23.84 -14.15
C GLY A 406 13.51 -23.81 -14.95
N PHE A 407 12.93 -22.64 -15.15
CA PHE A 407 11.64 -22.46 -15.79
C PHE A 407 11.70 -21.36 -16.85
N ASN A 408 10.94 -21.53 -17.93
CA ASN A 408 10.60 -20.49 -18.89
C ASN A 408 9.08 -20.31 -18.85
N ARG A 409 8.62 -19.21 -18.25
CA ARG A 409 7.23 -19.00 -17.82
C ARG A 409 6.81 -20.13 -16.86
N GLU A 410 5.76 -20.86 -17.19
CA GLU A 410 5.27 -22.00 -16.39
C GLU A 410 5.93 -23.33 -16.78
N TYR A 411 6.72 -23.35 -17.86
CA TYR A 411 7.32 -24.58 -18.38
C TYR A 411 8.65 -24.90 -17.71
N ARG A 412 8.76 -26.10 -17.14
CA ARG A 412 9.98 -26.61 -16.53
C ARG A 412 11.00 -27.00 -17.61
N ALA A 413 12.16 -26.36 -17.59
CA ALA A 413 13.29 -26.70 -18.44
C ALA A 413 14.16 -27.80 -17.80
N VAL A 414 14.93 -28.51 -18.62
CA VAL A 414 15.91 -29.49 -18.13
C VAL A 414 17.12 -28.74 -17.56
N LEU A 415 17.18 -28.66 -16.23
CA LEU A 415 18.30 -28.09 -15.50
C LEU A 415 19.50 -29.06 -15.52
N LYS A 416 20.70 -28.53 -15.75
CA LYS A 416 21.95 -29.30 -15.89
C LYS A 416 23.05 -28.80 -14.97
N ASP A 417 23.87 -29.72 -14.48
CA ASP A 417 25.11 -29.42 -13.75
C ASP A 417 26.24 -29.00 -14.70
N ALA A 418 27.40 -28.61 -14.15
CA ALA A 418 28.59 -28.23 -14.93
C ALA A 418 29.13 -29.35 -15.85
N SER A 419 28.77 -30.61 -15.61
CA SER A 419 29.14 -31.76 -16.45
C SER A 419 28.12 -32.05 -17.55
N GLY A 420 26.98 -31.35 -17.56
CA GLY A 420 25.89 -31.53 -18.51
C GLY A 420 24.88 -32.62 -18.15
N ASN A 421 24.94 -33.16 -16.93
CA ASN A 421 23.95 -34.13 -16.46
C ASN A 421 22.68 -33.39 -16.05
N ALA A 422 21.52 -33.97 -16.34
CA ALA A 422 20.25 -33.46 -15.85
C ALA A 422 20.16 -33.59 -14.32
N VAL A 423 19.68 -32.54 -13.65
CA VAL A 423 19.56 -32.46 -12.19
C VAL A 423 18.15 -32.03 -11.82
N GLU A 424 17.49 -32.84 -11.00
CA GLU A 424 16.22 -32.48 -10.35
C GLU A 424 16.40 -32.29 -8.83
N TYR A 425 17.37 -32.98 -8.25
CA TYR A 425 17.71 -32.94 -6.83
C TYR A 425 19.21 -32.86 -6.65
N THR A 426 19.67 -32.12 -5.64
CA THR A 426 21.10 -32.00 -5.30
C THR A 426 21.29 -31.87 -3.79
N ASP A 427 22.45 -32.28 -3.30
CA ASP A 427 22.85 -32.05 -1.92
C ASP A 427 23.51 -30.67 -1.77
N PHE A 428 23.48 -30.08 -0.58
CA PHE A 428 24.20 -28.85 -0.23
C PHE A 428 24.87 -28.96 1.14
N ALA A 429 26.17 -28.67 1.21
CA ALA A 429 26.85 -28.41 2.47
C ALA A 429 26.41 -27.04 3.07
N PRO A 430 26.61 -26.81 4.38
CA PRO A 430 26.34 -25.51 5.00
C PRO A 430 27.09 -24.38 4.28
N GLY A 431 26.37 -23.33 3.87
CA GLY A 431 26.93 -22.18 3.15
C GLY A 431 27.29 -22.44 1.68
N GLU A 432 27.11 -23.65 1.15
CA GLU A 432 27.51 -24.01 -0.21
C GLU A 432 26.65 -23.30 -1.27
N ILE A 433 27.29 -22.84 -2.35
CA ILE A 433 26.64 -22.29 -3.54
C ILE A 433 26.90 -23.24 -4.71
N LYS A 434 25.83 -23.63 -5.42
CA LYS A 434 25.92 -24.44 -6.64
C LYS A 434 25.29 -23.72 -7.82
N SER A 435 26.00 -23.76 -8.95
CA SER A 435 25.55 -23.18 -10.23
C SER A 435 25.04 -24.28 -11.15
N PHE A 436 23.90 -24.02 -11.78
CA PHE A 436 23.27 -24.87 -12.79
C PHE A 436 22.96 -24.05 -14.04
N TYR A 437 22.68 -24.73 -15.14
CA TYR A 437 22.24 -24.07 -16.37
C TYR A 437 21.08 -24.80 -17.04
N PHE A 438 20.28 -24.08 -17.79
CA PHE A 438 19.23 -24.64 -18.63
C PHE A 438 19.10 -23.84 -19.92
N THR A 439 18.66 -24.50 -20.99
CA THR A 439 18.38 -23.84 -22.26
C THR A 439 16.92 -23.41 -22.28
N TYR A 440 16.67 -22.20 -22.76
CA TYR A 440 15.33 -21.67 -23.00
C TYR A 440 15.31 -20.96 -24.37
N HIS A 441 14.13 -20.78 -24.92
CA HIS A 441 13.93 -20.09 -26.18
C HIS A 441 13.16 -18.80 -25.95
N ALA A 442 13.59 -17.73 -26.63
CA ALA A 442 12.88 -16.46 -26.62
C ALA A 442 11.66 -16.51 -27.56
N PRO A 443 10.54 -15.86 -27.21
CA PRO A 443 9.41 -15.78 -28.12
C PRO A 443 9.75 -14.96 -29.36
N ASP A 444 8.95 -15.03 -30.43
CA ASP A 444 9.21 -14.24 -31.64
C ASP A 444 8.93 -12.75 -31.46
N SER A 445 8.19 -12.36 -30.41
CA SER A 445 7.97 -10.96 -30.04
C SER A 445 7.61 -10.81 -28.55
N GLY A 446 7.65 -9.58 -28.04
CA GLY A 446 7.23 -9.24 -26.69
C GLY A 446 8.30 -9.57 -25.64
N ALA A 447 7.93 -10.34 -24.62
CA ALA A 447 8.83 -10.72 -23.54
C ALA A 447 8.60 -12.16 -23.07
N THR A 448 9.60 -12.74 -22.43
CA THR A 448 9.47 -13.96 -21.64
C THR A 448 10.08 -13.79 -20.26
N ARG A 449 9.68 -14.61 -19.30
CA ARG A 449 10.22 -14.62 -17.95
C ARG A 449 10.85 -15.97 -17.71
N ILE A 450 12.14 -16.00 -17.37
CA ILE A 450 12.79 -17.20 -16.87
C ILE A 450 12.85 -17.14 -15.34
N SER A 451 12.84 -18.31 -14.70
CA SER A 451 12.88 -18.41 -13.24
C SER A 451 13.75 -19.58 -12.79
N GLY A 452 14.42 -19.39 -11.67
CA GLY A 452 15.16 -20.43 -10.97
C GLY A 452 14.50 -20.65 -9.62
N VAL A 453 14.17 -21.89 -9.31
CA VAL A 453 13.37 -22.26 -8.14
C VAL A 453 14.11 -23.36 -7.35
N ILE A 454 14.11 -23.24 -6.03
CA ILE A 454 14.64 -24.24 -5.08
C ILE A 454 13.59 -24.51 -4.00
N ASP A 455 13.28 -25.78 -3.74
CA ASP A 455 12.43 -26.20 -2.60
C ASP A 455 11.11 -25.44 -2.34
N THR A 456 10.46 -24.96 -3.40
CA THR A 456 9.16 -24.27 -3.31
C THR A 456 8.34 -24.56 -4.57
N PRO A 457 6.99 -24.48 -4.54
CA PRO A 457 6.17 -24.67 -5.72
C PRO A 457 6.64 -23.81 -6.91
N PRO A 458 6.71 -24.38 -8.13
CA PRO A 458 6.09 -25.63 -8.55
C PRO A 458 6.91 -26.90 -8.28
N LEU A 459 8.02 -26.83 -7.55
CA LEU A 459 8.77 -28.01 -7.10
C LEU A 459 8.11 -28.64 -5.86
N GLU A 460 8.57 -29.85 -5.52
CA GLU A 460 8.29 -30.46 -4.22
C GLU A 460 8.87 -29.57 -3.12
N ASN A 461 8.09 -29.25 -2.09
CA ASN A 461 8.54 -28.52 -0.90
C ASN A 461 8.90 -29.56 0.17
N ARG A 462 10.21 -29.82 0.33
CA ARG A 462 10.73 -30.86 1.21
C ARG A 462 11.23 -30.33 2.54
N PHE A 463 11.76 -29.12 2.58
CA PHE A 463 12.33 -28.52 3.77
C PHE A 463 11.46 -27.35 4.22
N ALA A 464 11.04 -27.40 5.48
CA ALA A 464 10.26 -26.31 6.05
C ALA A 464 11.17 -25.12 6.32
N GLU A 465 10.96 -24.04 5.58
CA GLU A 465 11.64 -22.77 5.73
C GLU A 465 10.75 -21.73 6.43
N ILE A 466 11.35 -20.62 6.87
CA ILE A 466 10.61 -19.53 7.52
C ILE A 466 9.93 -18.64 6.49
N SER A 467 10.63 -18.40 5.40
CA SER A 467 10.15 -17.76 4.19
C SER A 467 10.72 -18.52 3.02
N GLU A 468 9.93 -18.63 1.96
CA GLU A 468 10.34 -19.17 0.67
C GLU A 468 10.37 -18.03 -0.38
N ASP A 469 10.36 -16.77 0.07
CA ASP A 469 10.29 -15.61 -0.83
C ASP A 469 11.58 -15.46 -1.67
N ASP A 470 12.70 -15.93 -1.14
CA ASP A 470 14.00 -15.97 -1.80
C ASP A 470 14.33 -17.33 -2.43
N ASN A 471 13.41 -18.29 -2.36
CA ASN A 471 13.51 -19.58 -3.06
C ASN A 471 13.26 -19.48 -4.56
N THR A 472 12.77 -18.34 -5.03
CA THR A 472 12.56 -18.09 -6.46
C THR A 472 13.25 -16.82 -6.90
N ILE A 473 14.11 -16.94 -7.92
CA ILE A 473 14.63 -15.79 -8.67
C ILE A 473 14.05 -15.78 -10.07
N SER A 474 13.86 -14.60 -10.65
CA SER A 474 13.32 -14.47 -11.99
C SER A 474 13.99 -13.37 -12.79
N TYR A 475 14.00 -13.52 -14.11
CA TYR A 475 14.54 -12.55 -15.04
C TYR A 475 13.58 -12.36 -16.22
N ASN A 476 13.18 -11.12 -16.49
CA ASN A 476 12.37 -10.76 -17.64
C ASN A 476 13.28 -10.46 -18.83
N ILE A 477 13.01 -11.11 -19.95
CA ILE A 477 13.77 -11.01 -21.18
C ILE A 477 12.86 -10.38 -22.22
N THR A 478 13.22 -9.19 -22.66
CA THR A 478 12.54 -8.52 -23.78
C THR A 478 13.12 -9.03 -25.08
N VAL A 479 12.23 -9.45 -25.98
CA VAL A 479 12.57 -9.80 -27.35
C VAL A 479 12.64 -8.52 -28.15
N ARG A 480 13.67 -8.40 -28.99
CA ARG A 480 13.73 -7.34 -30.00
C ARG A 480 12.43 -7.38 -30.79
N GLU A 481 11.81 -6.22 -30.99
CA GLU A 481 10.58 -6.15 -31.79
C GLU A 481 10.81 -6.88 -33.10
N ALA A 482 9.93 -7.85 -33.39
CA ALA A 482 9.95 -8.57 -34.65
C ALA A 482 9.96 -7.52 -35.75
N VAL A 483 11.02 -7.55 -36.55
CA VAL A 483 11.14 -6.75 -37.76
C VAL A 483 9.84 -6.92 -38.54
N GLN A 484 9.25 -5.80 -38.96
CA GLN A 484 8.16 -5.70 -39.94
C GLN A 484 8.21 -6.87 -40.94
N PRO A 485 7.05 -7.43 -41.38
CA PRO A 485 6.99 -8.61 -42.24
C PRO A 485 8.11 -8.58 -43.28
N VAL A 486 8.98 -9.60 -43.23
CA VAL A 486 10.31 -9.65 -43.86
C VAL A 486 10.29 -9.25 -45.35
N HIS A 487 9.13 -9.40 -46.00
CA HIS A 487 8.87 -8.87 -47.31
C HIS A 487 7.36 -8.69 -47.53
N SER A 488 6.91 -7.50 -47.92
CA SER A 488 5.56 -7.28 -48.46
C SER A 488 5.66 -6.48 -49.75
N ASP A 489 5.41 -7.12 -50.88
CA ASP A 489 5.17 -6.42 -52.13
C ASP A 489 3.92 -5.54 -51.95
N PRO A 490 3.99 -4.22 -52.19
CA PRO A 490 2.85 -3.31 -51.98
C PRO A 490 1.62 -3.65 -52.83
N ARG A 491 1.78 -4.50 -53.85
CA ARG A 491 0.68 -4.99 -54.68
C ARG A 491 -0.12 -6.09 -54.02
N LEU A 492 0.43 -6.81 -53.04
CA LEU A 492 -0.20 -7.96 -52.39
C LEU A 492 -0.54 -7.64 -50.94
N HIS A 493 -1.84 -7.54 -50.65
CA HIS A 493 -2.35 -7.32 -49.30
C HIS A 493 -2.99 -8.59 -48.74
N LEU A 494 -2.62 -8.95 -47.50
CA LEU A 494 -3.15 -10.10 -46.77
C LEU A 494 -3.92 -9.62 -45.53
N GLN A 495 -5.19 -10.00 -45.44
CA GLN A 495 -6.06 -9.67 -44.32
C GLN A 495 -6.77 -10.93 -43.84
N ALA A 496 -6.48 -11.37 -42.61
CA ALA A 496 -7.18 -12.48 -41.99
C ALA A 496 -8.41 -12.02 -41.21
N TYR A 497 -9.41 -12.90 -41.13
CA TYR A 497 -10.63 -12.72 -40.37
C TYR A 497 -10.88 -13.96 -39.51
N SER A 498 -11.25 -13.78 -38.25
CA SER A 498 -11.63 -14.91 -37.41
C SER A 498 -12.89 -15.59 -37.95
N LYS A 499 -12.95 -16.92 -37.87
CA LYS A 499 -14.19 -17.64 -38.20
C LYS A 499 -15.32 -17.18 -37.27
N ALA A 500 -16.46 -16.85 -37.86
CA ALA A 500 -17.69 -16.67 -37.09
C ALA A 500 -18.22 -18.03 -36.62
N GLY A 501 -18.70 -18.10 -35.39
CA GLY A 501 -19.21 -19.36 -34.82
C GLY A 501 -19.54 -19.22 -33.34
N GLU A 502 -20.07 -20.29 -32.75
CA GLU A 502 -20.29 -20.35 -31.30
C GLU A 502 -18.96 -20.61 -30.57
N ASP A 503 -18.72 -19.88 -29.49
CA ASP A 503 -17.63 -20.18 -28.56
C ASP A 503 -17.92 -21.47 -27.76
N VAL A 504 -16.98 -21.87 -26.90
CA VAL A 504 -17.13 -23.07 -26.05
C VAL A 504 -18.30 -23.00 -25.06
N TYR A 505 -18.91 -21.83 -24.89
CA TYR A 505 -20.06 -21.60 -24.03
C TYR A 505 -21.38 -21.46 -24.83
N GLY A 506 -21.35 -21.64 -26.16
CA GLY A 506 -22.51 -21.49 -27.03
C GLY A 506 -22.84 -20.05 -27.41
N ASN A 507 -21.98 -19.07 -27.10
CA ASN A 507 -22.20 -17.68 -27.50
C ASN A 507 -21.72 -17.47 -28.93
N TRP A 508 -22.56 -16.87 -29.77
CA TRP A 508 -22.17 -16.52 -31.14
C TRP A 508 -21.12 -15.40 -31.16
N CYS A 509 -19.95 -15.69 -31.71
CA CYS A 509 -18.90 -14.74 -32.02
C CYS A 509 -18.93 -14.36 -33.51
N SER A 510 -19.02 -13.06 -33.79
CA SER A 510 -18.89 -12.52 -35.14
C SER A 510 -17.44 -12.61 -35.64
N SER A 511 -17.26 -12.66 -36.96
CA SER A 511 -15.95 -12.57 -37.61
C SER A 511 -15.30 -11.21 -37.36
N VAL A 512 -14.04 -11.20 -36.90
CA VAL A 512 -13.25 -10.00 -36.59
C VAL A 512 -11.98 -9.98 -37.44
N ALA A 513 -11.66 -8.82 -38.01
CA ALA A 513 -10.41 -8.63 -38.76
C ALA A 513 -9.20 -8.68 -37.81
N ARG A 514 -8.14 -9.40 -38.22
CA ARG A 514 -6.83 -9.39 -37.55
C ARG A 514 -6.00 -8.17 -37.98
N GLU A 515 -4.86 -7.95 -37.35
CA GLU A 515 -3.87 -7.01 -37.88
C GLU A 515 -3.39 -7.47 -39.27
N PRO A 516 -3.15 -6.56 -40.23
CA PRO A 516 -2.65 -6.92 -41.55
C PRO A 516 -1.43 -7.83 -41.49
N TYR A 517 -1.36 -8.82 -42.39
CA TYR A 517 -0.29 -9.82 -42.44
C TYR A 517 -0.16 -10.72 -41.22
N THR A 518 -1.16 -10.75 -40.33
CA THR A 518 -1.27 -11.73 -39.24
C THR A 518 -2.48 -12.63 -39.43
N ALA A 519 -2.38 -13.87 -38.97
CA ALA A 519 -3.46 -14.86 -38.94
C ALA A 519 -3.32 -15.77 -37.72
N ARG A 520 -4.39 -16.47 -37.39
CA ARG A 520 -4.39 -17.60 -36.46
C ARG A 520 -4.96 -18.83 -37.13
N TRP A 521 -4.66 -20.00 -36.57
CA TRP A 521 -5.18 -21.27 -37.06
C TRP A 521 -6.69 -21.23 -37.21
N THR A 522 -7.18 -21.63 -38.38
CA THR A 522 -8.57 -21.58 -38.89
C THR A 522 -9.10 -20.21 -39.32
N ASP A 523 -8.33 -19.13 -39.26
CA ASP A 523 -8.78 -17.84 -39.79
C ASP A 523 -8.99 -17.90 -41.33
N ASP A 524 -9.93 -17.12 -41.84
CA ASP A 524 -10.13 -16.92 -43.28
C ASP A 524 -9.21 -15.78 -43.76
N VAL A 525 -8.22 -16.12 -44.58
CA VAL A 525 -7.24 -15.18 -45.13
C VAL A 525 -7.69 -14.69 -46.49
N LYS A 526 -7.98 -13.40 -46.60
CA LYS A 526 -8.25 -12.71 -47.87
C LYS A 526 -6.96 -12.14 -48.44
N ALA A 527 -6.54 -12.68 -49.58
CA ALA A 527 -5.45 -12.12 -50.38
C ALA A 527 -6.01 -11.23 -51.49
N THR A 528 -5.48 -10.01 -51.62
CA THR A 528 -5.86 -9.04 -52.64
C THR A 528 -4.61 -8.58 -53.41
N LEU A 529 -4.55 -8.88 -54.70
CA LEU A 529 -3.54 -8.40 -55.63
C LEU A 529 -4.05 -7.14 -56.34
N THR A 530 -3.37 -6.01 -56.19
CA THR A 530 -3.67 -4.74 -56.86
C THR A 530 -2.62 -4.45 -57.92
N ILE A 531 -3.06 -4.37 -59.18
CA ILE A 531 -2.20 -4.05 -60.33
C ILE A 531 -2.61 -2.69 -60.89
N ASN A 532 -1.63 -1.83 -61.13
CA ASN A 532 -1.85 -0.53 -61.79
C ASN A 532 -2.00 -0.71 -63.30
N ARG A 533 -2.73 0.21 -63.92
CA ARG A 533 -2.90 0.26 -65.37
C ARG A 533 -1.53 0.23 -66.08
N PRO A 534 -1.32 -0.66 -67.07
CA PRO A 534 -0.08 -0.71 -67.81
C PRO A 534 0.06 0.52 -68.71
N ASN A 535 1.29 1.00 -68.86
CA ASN A 535 1.62 2.01 -69.87
C ASN A 535 1.91 1.30 -71.19
N PRO A 536 1.14 1.55 -72.27
CA PRO A 536 1.46 0.97 -73.56
C PRO A 536 2.79 1.54 -74.07
N PRO A 537 3.57 0.78 -74.85
CA PRO A 537 4.87 1.24 -75.35
C PRO A 537 4.75 2.44 -76.31
N ARG A 538 3.57 2.62 -76.93
CA ARG A 538 3.21 3.71 -77.83
C ARG A 538 1.69 3.83 -77.93
N GLY A 539 1.21 4.99 -78.40
CA GLY A 539 -0.21 5.21 -78.68
C GLY A 539 -1.09 5.29 -77.44
N THR A 540 -2.35 4.92 -77.60
CA THR A 540 -3.37 4.96 -76.56
C THR A 540 -3.82 3.55 -76.20
N LEU A 541 -3.99 3.30 -74.90
CA LEU A 541 -4.48 2.03 -74.38
C LEU A 541 -5.97 1.87 -74.71
N ASP A 542 -6.33 0.76 -75.36
CA ASP A 542 -7.71 0.45 -75.73
C ASP A 542 -8.42 -0.31 -74.61
N TRP A 543 -7.74 -1.31 -74.02
CA TRP A 543 -8.17 -2.02 -72.83
C TRP A 543 -7.00 -2.79 -72.20
N TRP A 544 -7.15 -3.18 -70.94
CA TRP A 544 -6.27 -4.13 -70.27
C TRP A 544 -7.03 -5.04 -69.31
N GLU A 545 -6.44 -6.19 -68.97
CA GLU A 545 -6.99 -7.16 -68.01
C GLU A 545 -5.88 -7.91 -67.25
N ILE A 546 -6.23 -8.45 -66.08
CA ILE A 546 -5.44 -9.47 -65.41
C ILE A 546 -5.88 -10.81 -66.00
N SER A 547 -5.07 -11.40 -66.89
CA SER A 547 -5.41 -12.62 -67.61
C SER A 547 -5.49 -13.84 -66.70
N TYR A 548 -4.59 -13.93 -65.72
CA TYR A 548 -4.67 -14.88 -64.62
C TYR A 548 -3.90 -14.33 -63.42
N ALA A 549 -4.26 -14.81 -62.24
CA ALA A 549 -3.49 -14.64 -61.02
C ALA A 549 -3.68 -15.88 -60.14
N ASP A 550 -2.59 -16.50 -59.69
CA ASP A 550 -2.60 -17.72 -58.88
C ASP A 550 -1.77 -17.52 -57.61
N ILE A 551 -2.40 -17.67 -56.44
CA ILE A 551 -1.73 -17.62 -55.15
C ILE A 551 -1.14 -18.97 -54.79
N THR A 552 0.06 -18.98 -54.20
CA THR A 552 0.73 -20.15 -53.62
C THR A 552 1.00 -19.91 -52.14
N TYR A 553 0.60 -20.86 -51.30
CA TYR A 553 0.76 -20.83 -49.84
C TYR A 553 1.08 -22.23 -49.29
N PRO A 554 1.54 -22.37 -48.03
CA PRO A 554 1.89 -23.67 -47.46
C PRO A 554 0.72 -24.66 -47.45
N LYS A 555 1.04 -25.95 -47.59
CA LYS A 555 0.07 -27.04 -47.52
C LYS A 555 0.07 -27.67 -46.12
N LYS A 556 -1.11 -27.82 -45.53
CA LYS A 556 -1.30 -28.58 -44.28
C LYS A 556 -0.61 -29.94 -44.34
N ASN A 557 0.14 -30.26 -43.29
CA ASN A 557 0.77 -31.58 -43.14
C ASN A 557 -0.32 -32.67 -43.06
N PRO A 558 -0.23 -33.78 -43.81
CA PRO A 558 -1.24 -34.85 -43.76
C PRO A 558 -1.41 -35.46 -42.36
N ASP A 559 -0.35 -35.44 -41.54
CA ASP A 559 -0.35 -35.97 -40.18
C ASP A 559 -0.64 -34.88 -39.13
N PHE A 560 -0.99 -33.66 -39.55
CA PHE A 560 -1.33 -32.56 -38.65
C PHE A 560 -2.54 -32.91 -37.78
N GLN A 561 -2.38 -32.84 -36.46
CA GLN A 561 -3.47 -32.92 -35.50
C GLN A 561 -3.39 -31.73 -34.54
N PHE A 562 -4.52 -31.37 -33.90
CA PHE A 562 -4.53 -30.25 -32.96
C PHE A 562 -3.51 -30.44 -31.81
N GLY A 563 -3.40 -31.66 -31.26
CA GLY A 563 -2.42 -32.01 -30.22
C GLY A 563 -1.02 -32.36 -30.74
N ASP A 564 -0.82 -32.41 -32.06
CA ASP A 564 0.47 -32.67 -32.72
C ASP A 564 0.55 -31.79 -33.99
N PRO A 565 0.70 -30.45 -33.85
CA PRO A 565 0.64 -29.50 -34.95
C PRO A 565 1.93 -29.55 -35.79
N LEU A 566 2.08 -30.60 -36.59
CA LEU A 566 3.27 -30.84 -37.40
C LEU A 566 3.46 -29.72 -38.46
N PRO A 567 4.70 -29.29 -38.75
CA PRO A 567 4.97 -28.25 -39.75
C PRO A 567 4.43 -28.61 -41.14
N PRO A 568 3.99 -27.63 -41.95
CA PRO A 568 3.44 -27.88 -43.28
C PRO A 568 4.42 -28.57 -44.23
N VAL A 569 3.87 -29.36 -45.17
CA VAL A 569 4.65 -30.12 -46.16
C VAL A 569 4.14 -29.83 -47.56
N GLY A 570 4.93 -29.05 -48.31
CA GLY A 570 4.60 -28.61 -49.67
C GLY A 570 3.75 -27.33 -49.71
N THR A 571 3.14 -27.07 -50.86
CA THR A 571 2.34 -25.85 -51.10
C THR A 571 1.01 -26.18 -51.82
N VAL A 572 0.05 -25.27 -51.72
CA VAL A 572 -1.23 -25.27 -52.44
C VAL A 572 -1.27 -24.05 -53.35
N THR A 573 -1.80 -24.23 -54.57
CA THR A 573 -2.04 -23.13 -55.52
C THR A 573 -3.54 -22.93 -55.75
N LYS A 574 -4.01 -21.68 -55.72
CA LYS A 574 -5.42 -21.33 -55.92
C LYS A 574 -5.54 -20.11 -56.83
N SER A 575 -6.46 -20.13 -57.79
CA SER A 575 -6.68 -18.98 -58.68
C SER A 575 -7.46 -17.86 -57.98
N LEU A 576 -7.06 -16.62 -58.24
CA LEU A 576 -7.78 -15.43 -57.79
C LEU A 576 -8.93 -15.10 -58.74
N ASN A 577 -9.98 -14.50 -58.20
CA ASN A 577 -11.05 -13.92 -59.00
C ASN A 577 -10.52 -12.66 -59.68
N VAL A 578 -10.30 -12.72 -61.00
CA VAL A 578 -9.79 -11.60 -61.79
C VAL A 578 -10.93 -10.76 -62.38
N PRO A 579 -10.81 -9.43 -62.42
CA PRO A 579 -11.78 -8.56 -63.07
C PRO A 579 -11.58 -8.61 -64.61
N GLY A 580 -12.67 -8.45 -65.36
CA GLY A 580 -12.63 -8.44 -66.83
C GLY A 580 -11.93 -7.22 -67.42
N ARG A 581 -11.94 -7.12 -68.76
CA ARG A 581 -11.34 -6.02 -69.52
C ARG A 581 -11.91 -4.66 -69.15
N GLY A 582 -11.04 -3.65 -69.11
CA GLY A 582 -11.46 -2.27 -68.96
C GLY A 582 -10.31 -1.28 -69.02
N LEU A 583 -10.62 -0.03 -68.68
CA LEU A 583 -9.70 1.11 -68.70
C LEU A 583 -9.56 1.73 -67.31
N GLU A 584 -9.78 0.99 -66.23
CA GLU A 584 -9.63 1.46 -64.87
C GLU A 584 -8.16 1.77 -64.55
N GLY A 585 -7.91 2.67 -63.59
CA GLY A 585 -6.55 3.06 -63.17
C GLY A 585 -5.80 1.95 -62.42
N GLN A 586 -6.56 1.04 -61.81
CA GLN A 586 -6.08 -0.14 -61.11
C GLN A 586 -7.14 -1.25 -61.21
N LYS A 587 -6.70 -2.51 -61.13
CA LYS A 587 -7.56 -3.69 -61.05
C LYS A 587 -7.13 -4.55 -59.86
N GLN A 588 -8.11 -5.12 -59.18
CA GLN A 588 -7.89 -5.99 -58.02
C GLN A 588 -8.36 -7.40 -58.33
N ALA A 589 -7.47 -8.38 -58.12
CA ALA A 589 -7.82 -9.79 -58.09
C ALA A 589 -7.80 -10.25 -56.62
N ALA A 590 -8.76 -11.08 -56.21
CA ALA A 590 -8.84 -11.52 -54.82
C ALA A 590 -9.27 -12.98 -54.66
N VAL A 591 -8.83 -13.59 -53.57
CA VAL A 591 -9.25 -14.92 -53.13
C VAL A 591 -9.25 -15.01 -51.61
N THR A 592 -10.15 -15.82 -51.07
CA THR A 592 -10.13 -16.21 -49.65
C THR A 592 -9.77 -17.68 -49.53
N PHE A 593 -8.94 -18.01 -48.55
CA PHE A 593 -8.52 -19.37 -48.20
C PHE A 593 -8.32 -19.46 -46.69
N GLU A 594 -8.38 -20.68 -46.15
CA GLU A 594 -8.25 -20.91 -44.72
C GLU A 594 -6.77 -21.06 -44.34
N GLU A 595 -6.36 -20.49 -43.20
CA GLU A 595 -5.08 -20.80 -42.57
C GLU A 595 -5.23 -22.11 -41.79
N ASP A 596 -4.90 -23.24 -42.41
CA ASP A 596 -5.11 -24.57 -41.86
C ASP A 596 -3.81 -25.35 -41.63
N TRP A 597 -2.66 -24.71 -41.78
CA TRP A 597 -1.37 -25.38 -41.92
C TRP A 597 -0.41 -25.16 -40.76
N GLY A 598 -0.64 -24.15 -39.90
CA GLY A 598 0.18 -23.87 -38.72
C GLY A 598 -0.67 -23.53 -37.50
N MET A 599 -0.12 -23.76 -36.31
CA MET A 599 -0.67 -23.28 -35.04
C MET A 599 0.37 -22.47 -34.26
N ASP A 600 1.44 -22.08 -34.94
CA ASP A 600 2.62 -21.42 -34.42
C ASP A 600 2.22 -20.23 -33.52
N GLY A 601 2.66 -20.26 -32.26
CA GLY A 601 2.30 -19.31 -31.21
C GLY A 601 1.18 -19.80 -30.26
N ALA A 602 0.62 -20.99 -30.48
CA ALA A 602 -0.42 -21.59 -29.63
C ALA A 602 0.13 -22.26 -28.36
N GLN A 603 1.42 -22.61 -28.32
CA GLN A 603 2.09 -23.25 -27.17
C GLN A 603 1.41 -24.57 -26.75
N ILE A 604 1.36 -25.54 -27.66
CA ILE A 604 0.65 -26.82 -27.45
C ILE A 604 1.61 -27.85 -26.88
N TYR A 605 1.38 -28.32 -25.65
CA TYR A 605 2.19 -29.41 -25.09
C TYR A 605 1.75 -30.76 -25.67
N ASN A 606 2.66 -31.45 -26.38
CA ASN A 606 2.40 -32.78 -26.91
C ASN A 606 2.84 -33.83 -25.88
N GLY A 607 1.88 -34.36 -25.12
CA GLY A 607 2.13 -35.37 -24.08
C GLY A 607 2.71 -36.69 -24.61
N MET A 608 2.55 -37.02 -25.90
CA MET A 608 3.16 -38.23 -26.49
C MET A 608 4.65 -38.05 -26.77
N ARG A 609 5.08 -36.81 -27.05
CA ARG A 609 6.49 -36.47 -27.34
C ARG A 609 7.22 -35.89 -26.14
N GLY A 610 6.49 -35.48 -25.12
CA GLY A 610 7.05 -34.84 -23.92
C GLY A 610 7.63 -33.45 -24.22
N GLU A 611 7.18 -32.78 -25.30
CA GLU A 611 7.73 -31.52 -25.77
C GLU A 611 6.64 -30.50 -26.10
N LEU A 612 6.98 -29.21 -26.00
CA LEU A 612 6.12 -28.10 -26.39
C LEU A 612 6.20 -27.91 -27.91
N MET A 613 5.05 -27.91 -28.58
CA MET A 613 4.92 -27.73 -30.02
C MET A 613 4.26 -26.41 -30.36
N ALA A 614 4.45 -25.93 -31.59
CA ALA A 614 3.91 -24.66 -32.06
C ALA A 614 4.18 -23.51 -31.07
N GLU A 615 5.39 -23.52 -30.51
CA GLU A 615 5.76 -22.74 -29.34
C GLU A 615 5.76 -21.23 -29.62
N TYR A 616 5.99 -20.83 -30.87
CA TYR A 616 6.24 -19.44 -31.26
C TYR A 616 5.57 -19.05 -32.59
N PRO A 617 5.12 -17.78 -32.76
CA PRO A 617 4.52 -17.29 -34.01
C PRO A 617 5.42 -17.32 -35.25
N LYS A 618 4.98 -17.95 -36.34
CA LYS A 618 5.84 -18.18 -37.50
C LYS A 618 5.38 -17.44 -38.77
N ASN A 619 6.36 -16.90 -39.49
CA ASN A 619 6.15 -16.29 -40.80
C ASN A 619 6.13 -17.34 -41.92
N TYR A 620 5.13 -17.26 -42.79
CA TYR A 620 4.97 -18.13 -43.95
C TYR A 620 4.99 -17.34 -45.25
N PRO A 621 5.81 -17.74 -46.24
CA PRO A 621 5.87 -17.05 -47.53
C PRO A 621 4.61 -17.34 -48.35
N ILE A 622 4.04 -16.27 -48.90
CA ILE A 622 2.88 -16.29 -49.78
C ILE A 622 3.27 -15.58 -51.09
N SER A 623 2.95 -16.17 -52.23
CA SER A 623 3.26 -15.58 -53.54
C SER A 623 2.07 -15.61 -54.49
N VAL A 624 1.94 -14.61 -55.35
CA VAL A 624 0.93 -14.56 -56.41
C VAL A 624 1.63 -14.37 -57.74
N ASN A 625 1.54 -15.39 -58.60
CA ASN A 625 2.00 -15.31 -59.99
C ASN A 625 0.85 -14.80 -60.86
N PHE A 626 1.09 -13.78 -61.67
CA PHE A 626 0.04 -13.19 -62.50
C PHE A 626 0.50 -12.82 -63.90
N LYS A 627 -0.46 -12.65 -64.81
CA LYS A 627 -0.25 -12.14 -66.16
C LYS A 627 -1.18 -10.99 -66.46
N VAL A 628 -0.64 -9.92 -67.03
CA VAL A 628 -1.42 -8.78 -67.55
C VAL A 628 -1.38 -8.80 -69.06
N THR A 629 -2.54 -8.64 -69.69
CA THR A 629 -2.67 -8.50 -71.15
C THR A 629 -3.37 -7.20 -71.47
N TYR A 630 -2.90 -6.49 -72.49
CA TYR A 630 -3.44 -5.20 -72.89
C TYR A 630 -3.39 -4.99 -74.40
N GLN A 631 -4.35 -4.24 -74.93
CA GLN A 631 -4.41 -3.82 -76.33
C GLN A 631 -4.22 -2.31 -76.41
N TYR A 632 -3.46 -1.86 -77.40
CA TYR A 632 -3.24 -0.44 -77.65
C TYR A 632 -3.22 -0.14 -79.14
N THR A 633 -3.66 1.07 -79.48
CA THR A 633 -3.71 1.56 -80.86
C THR A 633 -2.79 2.77 -80.99
N TYR A 634 -1.98 2.77 -82.05
CA TYR A 634 -1.07 3.87 -82.38
C TYR A 634 -1.11 4.17 -83.87
N THR A 635 -0.75 5.40 -84.24
CA THR A 635 -0.75 5.85 -85.64
C THR A 635 0.62 5.64 -86.26
N VAL A 636 0.65 4.98 -87.42
CA VAL A 636 1.84 4.89 -88.29
C VAL A 636 1.59 5.78 -89.49
N CYS A 637 2.53 6.66 -89.79
CA CYS A 637 2.49 7.49 -90.99
C CYS A 637 3.63 7.07 -91.92
N HIS A 638 3.28 6.77 -93.16
CA HIS A 638 4.25 6.63 -94.25
C HIS A 638 4.17 7.89 -95.10
N CYS A 639 5.29 8.59 -95.24
CA CYS A 639 5.39 9.80 -96.05
C CYS A 639 6.26 9.51 -97.27
N ASP A 640 5.69 9.76 -98.45
CA ASP A 640 6.39 9.75 -99.74
C ASP A 640 6.38 11.17 -100.35
N GLU A 641 6.84 11.31 -101.60
CA GLU A 641 6.90 12.60 -102.30
C GLU A 641 5.51 13.22 -102.56
N ASP A 642 4.43 12.44 -102.45
CA ASP A 642 3.05 12.85 -102.73
C ASP A 642 2.21 13.15 -101.45
N GLY A 643 2.75 12.83 -100.27
CA GLY A 643 2.15 13.19 -98.98
C GLY A 643 2.36 12.15 -97.89
N CYS A 644 1.75 12.35 -96.72
CA CYS A 644 1.76 11.39 -95.62
C CYS A 644 0.42 10.64 -95.54
N THR A 645 0.45 9.32 -95.73
CA THR A 645 -0.69 8.45 -95.44
C THR A 645 -0.51 7.85 -94.05
N CYS A 646 -1.43 8.17 -93.14
CA CYS A 646 -1.44 7.64 -91.78
C CYS A 646 -2.54 6.60 -91.60
N TRP A 647 -2.24 5.50 -90.92
CA TRP A 647 -3.23 4.50 -90.52
C TRP A 647 -3.00 4.07 -89.06
N SER A 648 -4.08 3.64 -88.40
CA SER A 648 -4.03 3.11 -87.05
C SER A 648 -3.64 1.63 -87.08
N VAL A 649 -2.70 1.24 -86.21
CA VAL A 649 -2.31 -0.14 -85.98
C VAL A 649 -2.66 -0.49 -84.54
N THR A 650 -3.33 -1.63 -84.36
CA THR A 650 -3.71 -2.15 -83.05
C THR A 650 -2.84 -3.37 -82.72
N GLU A 651 -2.17 -3.34 -81.57
CA GLU A 651 -1.29 -4.40 -81.09
C GLU A 651 -1.73 -4.89 -79.71
N THR A 652 -1.37 -6.14 -79.36
CA THR A 652 -1.61 -6.71 -78.03
C THR A 652 -0.28 -7.03 -77.36
N GLY A 653 -0.07 -6.48 -76.16
CA GLY A 653 1.09 -6.74 -75.31
C GLY A 653 0.69 -7.56 -74.08
N SER A 654 1.66 -8.22 -73.46
CA SER A 654 1.46 -8.85 -72.16
C SER A 654 2.77 -8.95 -71.37
N TYR A 655 2.67 -9.07 -70.04
CA TYR A 655 3.79 -9.41 -69.16
C TYR A 655 3.33 -10.32 -68.03
N THR A 656 4.28 -11.07 -67.46
CA THR A 656 4.08 -11.92 -66.27
C THR A 656 4.97 -11.44 -65.15
N ASP A 657 4.49 -11.50 -63.92
CA ASP A 657 5.26 -11.08 -62.75
C ASP A 657 4.75 -11.82 -61.48
N THR A 658 5.50 -11.70 -60.39
CA THR A 658 5.20 -12.33 -59.10
C THR A 658 5.19 -11.28 -57.99
N ALA A 659 4.12 -11.27 -57.18
CA ALA A 659 4.07 -10.50 -55.94
C ALA A 659 4.23 -11.43 -54.74
N THR A 660 5.06 -11.06 -53.76
CA THR A 660 5.32 -11.89 -52.56
C THR A 660 5.00 -11.13 -51.27
N ALA A 661 4.44 -11.82 -50.29
CA ALA A 661 4.19 -11.33 -48.94
C ALA A 661 4.51 -12.42 -47.90
N SER A 662 4.64 -12.04 -46.63
CA SER A 662 4.75 -12.97 -45.50
C SER A 662 3.49 -12.90 -44.63
N LEU A 663 2.97 -14.05 -44.21
CA LEU A 663 1.85 -14.16 -43.26
C LEU A 663 2.37 -14.70 -41.92
N LEU A 664 2.22 -13.92 -40.85
CA LEU A 664 2.55 -14.34 -39.48
C LEU A 664 1.38 -15.12 -38.88
N VAL A 665 1.56 -16.42 -38.66
CA VAL A 665 0.63 -17.24 -37.87
C VAL A 665 1.02 -17.12 -36.40
N ASN A 666 0.10 -16.66 -35.54
CA ASN A 666 0.41 -16.31 -34.13
C ASN A 666 -0.55 -16.91 -33.08
N GLY A 667 -1.00 -18.14 -33.31
CA GLY A 667 -1.77 -18.92 -32.34
C GLY A 667 -3.01 -19.57 -32.94
N THR A 668 -3.99 -19.86 -32.08
CA THR A 668 -5.26 -20.50 -32.49
C THR A 668 -6.39 -19.48 -32.68
N GLY A 669 -7.17 -19.64 -33.75
CA GLY A 669 -8.35 -18.82 -34.04
C GLY A 669 -9.54 -19.19 -33.17
N VAL A 670 -9.61 -20.45 -32.70
CA VAL A 670 -10.60 -20.96 -31.74
C VAL A 670 -10.02 -20.98 -30.32
N GLY A 671 -10.78 -20.46 -29.37
CA GLY A 671 -10.54 -20.60 -27.93
C GLY A 671 -10.86 -22.02 -27.45
N SER A 672 -10.23 -23.02 -28.03
CA SER A 672 -10.27 -24.38 -27.51
C SER A 672 -9.34 -24.43 -26.31
N TYR A 673 -9.91 -24.38 -25.11
CA TYR A 673 -9.22 -24.97 -23.96
C TYR A 673 -8.99 -26.43 -24.30
N ALA A 674 -7.74 -26.80 -24.57
CA ALA A 674 -7.35 -28.20 -24.59
C ALA A 674 -7.59 -28.73 -23.17
N SER A 675 -8.66 -29.51 -23.00
CA SER A 675 -8.92 -30.27 -21.78
C SER A 675 -8.02 -31.48 -21.69
#